data_AF-A0A956ERH7-F1
#
_entry.id   AF-A0A956ERH7-F1
#
_cell.length_a   1.000
_cell.length_b   1.000
_cell.length_c   1.000
_cell.angle_alpha   90.00
_cell.angle_beta   90.00
_cell.angle_gamma   90.00
#
_symmetry.space_group_name_H-M   'P 1'
#
loop_
_entity.id
_entity.type
_entity.pdbx_description
1 polymer ?
#
loop_
_entity_poly.entity_id
_entity_poly.type
_entity_poly.pdbx_seq_one_letter_code
_entity_poly.pdbx_strand_id
1 'polypeptide(L)'
;MRLPPHTRSSSCVSLSKRTTSTLVLLLSIAAAGVFAACGSDSGASVNGGNTLTGGSGGQTDGGPGGSAGDGGTAGGLNLDSSSPLTLSIEPQNPVLNVSGSPATQGFAAKLSDGTTATANWLLDDVVLGTIDSAGTFTSGGFIAGSVGVTARVGDLEASTTLKVVVDITDNAAGVPDADRGLLDAGGASDAAFKWLYPYDKTIFPRGLSGPEMQFGGSAADAMRVEVSFPDFSYVGYFGASNPSRVTLPPNVWEAITKSAGAGVDVQVKASKLSGGTATGPVSESWRIAQGSLKGIIYYNTYRSASTNTGAVMRVRPGGAAEVMIGQCTVCHSVSSQGNVLVGGLNWGNGNPLESGSFDLTPDGNATPRYTDGDGRKMSFGGLTPDGALMLSNGVPTSGPAIRGLSGDYPSRLYDTATGAQVSAPTFESQVQYAMTPTFAPNATKVAFSWQEHNSGKTLAVMDFDGTTTPPTFGVPNPVVASSQVVGWPSFTPDSQSVLFHEGDAYDTGNANTHAFAEIRLVDLQSQAVSSLSALNGYEASGASYLPYGETEEGRLNYEPTVLPVPVGGYYWVVFTSRRAYGNVVAPGGTEPGGDNKWGTNDANGEMPSPRKKLWVAAVDIDYQGKLDPSHPAFYLPGQELAAGNMRAFTALEPCKAQGASCESGAECCDGFCRQTGSDDAGAPVFECVPPPTGCSNEDESCTTAADCCGASSGYLCINGRCARPTPH
;
A
#
# COMPACT_ATOMS: atom_id res chain seq x y z
N MET A 1 1.94 -37.95 -47.64
CA MET A 1 2.73 -37.88 -46.39
C MET A 1 2.42 -36.57 -45.71
N ARG A 2 1.63 -36.60 -44.63
CA ARG A 2 1.31 -35.42 -43.79
C ARG A 2 2.12 -35.54 -42.50
N LEU A 3 2.89 -34.50 -42.17
CA LEU A 3 3.56 -34.34 -40.88
C LEU A 3 2.53 -33.94 -39.80
N PRO A 4 2.67 -34.40 -38.54
CA PRO A 4 1.78 -34.01 -37.45
C PRO A 4 2.18 -32.65 -36.83
N PRO A 5 1.28 -31.99 -36.08
CA PRO A 5 1.54 -30.67 -35.51
C PRO A 5 2.34 -30.75 -34.21
N HIS A 6 3.20 -29.75 -33.99
CA HIS A 6 4.00 -29.57 -32.78
C HIS A 6 3.13 -29.12 -31.59
N THR A 7 3.21 -29.86 -30.48
CA THR A 7 2.63 -29.52 -29.17
C THR A 7 3.57 -28.59 -28.39
N ARG A 8 3.06 -27.45 -27.89
CA ARG A 8 3.75 -26.52 -26.97
C ARG A 8 3.28 -26.77 -25.53
N SER A 9 4.21 -26.93 -24.59
CA SER A 9 3.95 -27.18 -23.16
C SER A 9 4.16 -25.90 -22.33
N SER A 10 3.18 -25.56 -21.48
CA SER A 10 3.30 -24.49 -20.47
C SER A 10 3.91 -25.04 -19.17
N SER A 11 4.57 -24.19 -18.40
CA SER A 11 5.27 -24.52 -17.13
C SER A 11 4.39 -25.17 -16.03
N CYS A 12 3.07 -25.23 -16.23
CA CYS A 12 2.10 -25.85 -15.33
C CYS A 12 1.85 -27.34 -15.60
N VAL A 13 2.39 -27.91 -16.70
CA VAL A 13 2.02 -29.25 -17.20
C VAL A 13 2.87 -30.38 -16.63
N SER A 14 3.94 -30.09 -15.87
CA SER A 14 4.84 -31.13 -15.36
C SER A 14 4.30 -31.80 -14.08
N LEU A 15 3.26 -32.63 -14.20
CA LEU A 15 3.01 -33.78 -13.31
C LEU A 15 1.90 -34.67 -13.88
N SER A 16 2.27 -35.63 -14.73
CA SER A 16 1.43 -36.82 -14.95
C SER A 16 2.24 -38.08 -14.70
N LYS A 17 1.94 -38.70 -13.54
CA LYS A 17 2.04 -40.12 -13.19
C LYS A 17 3.42 -40.77 -13.35
N ARG A 18 4.14 -40.90 -12.23
CA ARG A 18 4.96 -42.09 -11.95
C ARG A 18 4.37 -42.82 -10.75
N THR A 19 3.59 -43.86 -11.03
CA THR A 19 3.30 -44.94 -10.07
C THR A 19 4.59 -45.72 -9.82
N THR A 20 5.12 -45.62 -8.62
CA THR A 20 6.09 -46.59 -8.10
C THR A 20 5.60 -47.05 -6.73
N SER A 21 5.17 -48.31 -6.69
CA SER A 21 4.88 -49.06 -5.48
C SER A 21 6.07 -49.00 -4.52
N THR A 22 5.83 -48.65 -3.26
CA THR A 22 6.79 -48.92 -2.20
C THR A 22 6.09 -49.45 -0.97
N LEU A 23 6.65 -50.57 -0.53
CA LEU A 23 6.29 -51.49 0.53
C LEU A 23 6.24 -50.82 1.90
N VAL A 24 5.29 -51.26 2.72
CA VAL A 24 5.21 -51.02 4.17
C VAL A 24 6.46 -51.56 4.87
N LEU A 25 7.11 -50.74 5.70
CA LEU A 25 7.88 -51.23 6.84
C LEU A 25 7.76 -50.27 8.04
N LEU A 26 7.05 -50.76 9.04
CA LEU A 26 7.01 -50.23 10.41
C LEU A 26 8.40 -50.37 11.05
N LEU A 27 8.89 -49.34 11.73
CA LEU A 27 9.72 -49.53 12.93
C LEU A 27 9.59 -48.31 13.87
N SER A 28 9.02 -48.59 15.02
CA SER A 28 8.86 -47.72 16.20
C SER A 28 10.08 -47.85 17.13
N ILE A 29 10.65 -46.74 17.59
CA ILE A 29 11.40 -46.67 18.87
C ILE A 29 11.05 -45.34 19.56
N ALA A 30 10.67 -45.44 20.83
CA ALA A 30 10.37 -44.36 21.77
C ALA A 30 11.46 -44.26 22.85
N ALA A 31 11.72 -43.05 23.35
CA ALA A 31 12.19 -42.69 24.71
C ALA A 31 12.20 -41.14 24.82
N ALA A 32 11.26 -40.46 25.49
CA ALA A 32 11.14 -40.18 26.95
C ALA A 32 12.38 -39.44 27.52
N GLY A 33 12.31 -38.17 27.97
CA GLY A 33 11.70 -37.65 29.23
C GLY A 33 12.78 -37.64 30.35
N VAL A 34 13.02 -36.65 31.23
CA VAL A 34 12.20 -35.79 32.12
C VAL A 34 13.17 -34.88 32.93
N PHE A 35 12.72 -33.71 33.43
CA PHE A 35 12.85 -33.13 34.81
C PHE A 35 12.24 -31.70 34.77
N ALA A 36 11.03 -31.41 35.29
CA ALA A 36 10.57 -31.20 36.69
C ALA A 36 11.19 -29.95 37.37
N ALA A 37 10.56 -29.13 38.24
CA ALA A 37 9.18 -28.82 38.66
C ALA A 37 9.24 -27.68 39.75
N CYS A 38 8.07 -27.14 40.16
CA CYS A 38 7.72 -26.45 41.44
C CYS A 38 7.98 -24.92 41.57
N GLY A 39 7.09 -24.07 42.14
CA GLY A 39 5.78 -24.19 42.84
C GLY A 39 5.15 -22.79 43.00
N SER A 40 3.82 -22.57 42.96
CA SER A 40 2.79 -22.65 44.04
C SER A 40 3.09 -21.78 45.27
N ASP A 41 2.18 -21.06 45.96
CA ASP A 41 0.72 -20.99 46.01
C ASP A 41 0.31 -19.75 46.83
N SER A 42 -0.91 -19.22 46.69
CA SER A 42 -1.95 -19.22 47.75
C SER A 42 -3.16 -18.35 47.37
N GLY A 43 -4.31 -19.00 47.23
CA GLY A 43 -5.62 -18.37 47.14
C GLY A 43 -6.36 -18.37 48.48
N ALA A 44 -7.43 -17.58 48.54
CA ALA A 44 -8.59 -17.85 49.38
C ALA A 44 -9.84 -17.19 48.77
N SER A 45 -10.81 -18.02 48.43
CA SER A 45 -12.18 -17.66 48.03
C SER A 45 -13.10 -17.82 49.24
N VAL A 46 -14.04 -16.89 49.43
CA VAL A 46 -15.32 -17.15 50.11
C VAL A 46 -16.44 -16.35 49.43
N ASN A 47 -17.46 -17.07 48.98
CA ASN A 47 -18.75 -16.59 48.45
C ASN A 47 -19.64 -15.98 49.55
N GLY A 48 -20.49 -15.01 49.17
CA GLY A 48 -21.66 -14.59 49.95
C GLY A 48 -22.42 -13.44 49.29
N GLY A 49 -23.54 -13.73 48.62
CA GLY A 49 -24.37 -12.75 47.93
C GLY A 49 -25.26 -11.90 48.85
N ASN A 50 -25.85 -10.82 48.30
CA ASN A 50 -27.27 -10.72 47.96
C ASN A 50 -27.73 -9.24 47.82
N THR A 51 -28.46 -8.98 46.73
CA THR A 51 -29.58 -8.05 46.51
C THR A 51 -29.56 -6.57 46.93
N LEU A 52 -29.81 -5.76 45.90
CA LEU A 52 -30.53 -4.48 45.88
C LEU A 52 -31.89 -4.56 46.58
N THR A 53 -32.28 -3.54 47.35
CA THR A 53 -33.66 -3.00 47.42
C THR A 53 -33.66 -1.59 48.01
N GLY A 54 -34.46 -0.69 47.41
CA GLY A 54 -34.67 0.68 47.90
C GLY A 54 -35.75 0.78 48.98
N GLY A 55 -35.92 2.00 49.51
CA GLY A 55 -37.03 2.33 50.41
C GLY A 55 -36.90 3.70 51.05
N SER A 56 -37.89 4.55 50.78
CA SER A 56 -38.02 5.97 51.14
C SER A 56 -38.68 6.22 52.50
N GLY A 57 -38.54 7.44 53.04
CA GLY A 57 -39.35 8.06 54.12
C GLY A 57 -38.47 8.61 55.27
N GLY A 58 -38.63 9.81 55.82
CA GLY A 58 -39.67 10.84 55.81
C GLY A 58 -39.77 11.47 57.22
N GLN A 59 -40.13 12.76 57.31
CA GLN A 59 -40.40 13.63 58.51
C GLN A 59 -39.18 14.31 59.19
N THR A 60 -38.97 15.65 59.18
CA THR A 60 -39.74 16.91 59.48
C THR A 60 -39.47 17.44 60.89
N ASP A 61 -39.02 18.71 60.96
CA ASP A 61 -39.36 19.81 61.88
C ASP A 61 -38.13 20.74 61.96
N GLY A 62 -38.16 22.07 61.85
CA GLY A 62 -39.17 23.11 61.74
C GLY A 62 -38.40 24.46 61.64
N GLY A 63 -38.97 25.48 60.99
CA GLY A 63 -38.47 26.88 61.07
C GLY A 63 -38.88 27.55 62.39
N PRO A 64 -38.65 28.87 62.62
CA PRO A 64 -38.35 29.92 61.63
C PRO A 64 -37.36 31.06 62.05
N GLY A 65 -36.90 31.85 61.06
CA GLY A 65 -36.92 33.32 61.07
C GLY A 65 -35.83 34.16 61.78
N GLY A 66 -35.42 35.26 61.13
CA GLY A 66 -35.04 36.51 61.81
C GLY A 66 -33.71 37.15 61.43
N SER A 67 -33.79 38.35 60.84
CA SER A 67 -32.72 39.17 60.26
C SER A 67 -31.83 39.97 61.23
N ALA A 68 -30.73 40.50 60.65
CA ALA A 68 -30.10 41.81 60.87
C ALA A 68 -29.07 41.98 62.01
N GLY A 69 -27.93 42.60 61.66
CA GLY A 69 -26.99 43.20 62.62
C GLY A 69 -25.57 43.39 62.09
N ASP A 70 -25.34 44.54 61.45
CA ASP A 70 -24.03 45.06 61.03
C ASP A 70 -23.04 45.32 62.19
N GLY A 71 -21.75 45.36 61.84
CA GLY A 71 -20.67 46.02 62.59
C GLY A 71 -19.47 45.10 62.81
N GLY A 72 -18.26 45.35 62.32
CA GLY A 72 -17.69 46.46 61.58
C GLY A 72 -16.16 46.32 61.66
N THR A 73 -15.47 46.56 60.54
CA THR A 73 -14.08 47.06 60.41
C THR A 73 -12.92 46.29 61.07
N ALA A 74 -11.74 46.16 60.51
CA ALA A 74 -11.16 46.37 59.19
C ALA A 74 -9.73 45.83 59.33
N GLY A 75 -9.40 44.77 58.62
CA GLY A 75 -8.04 44.32 58.36
C GLY A 75 -7.95 44.11 56.86
N GLY A 76 -7.87 45.22 56.12
CA GLY A 76 -7.95 45.23 54.67
C GLY A 76 -6.88 44.36 54.02
N LEU A 77 -7.32 43.29 53.36
CA LEU A 77 -6.70 42.85 52.12
C LEU A 77 -7.58 43.40 51.00
N ASN A 78 -6.97 44.32 50.27
CA ASN A 78 -7.53 45.06 49.16
C ASN A 78 -7.99 44.09 48.05
N LEU A 79 -9.31 43.87 47.94
CA LEU A 79 -9.95 43.27 46.77
C LEU A 79 -10.26 44.39 45.78
N ASP A 80 -9.21 44.95 45.17
CA ASP A 80 -9.35 45.73 43.95
C ASP A 80 -8.08 45.52 43.11
N SER A 81 -8.25 44.95 41.91
CA SER A 81 -7.25 44.55 40.89
C SER A 81 -6.80 43.08 40.72
N SER A 82 -7.55 42.04 41.14
CA SER A 82 -7.22 40.68 40.65
C SER A 82 -7.71 40.50 39.20
N SER A 83 -6.87 40.84 38.23
CA SER A 83 -7.00 40.34 36.86
C SER A 83 -7.31 38.83 36.90
N PRO A 84 -8.22 38.31 36.05
CA PRO A 84 -8.47 36.87 35.99
C PRO A 84 -7.13 36.14 35.78
N LEU A 85 -6.87 35.13 36.61
CA LEU A 85 -5.63 34.34 36.51
C LEU A 85 -5.55 33.74 35.10
N THR A 86 -4.44 33.97 34.42
CA THR A 86 -4.16 33.34 33.12
C THR A 86 -3.12 32.25 33.28
N LEU A 87 -3.19 31.22 32.44
CA LEU A 87 -2.19 30.15 32.38
C LEU A 87 -1.21 30.42 31.24
N SER A 88 0.06 30.13 31.45
CA SER A 88 1.11 30.11 30.41
C SER A 88 2.01 28.89 30.57
N ILE A 89 2.63 28.44 29.49
CA ILE A 89 3.65 27.38 29.53
C ILE A 89 5.05 28.01 29.37
N GLU A 90 6.02 27.53 30.14
CA GLU A 90 7.45 27.86 29.95
C GLU A 90 8.27 26.58 29.76
N PRO A 91 9.22 26.52 28.81
CA PRO A 91 9.53 27.55 27.81
C PRO A 91 8.47 27.61 26.68
N GLN A 92 8.39 28.76 26.01
CA GLN A 92 7.62 28.94 24.78
C GLN A 92 8.46 28.55 23.56
N ASN A 93 7.87 27.79 22.65
CA ASN A 93 8.45 27.36 21.37
C ASN A 93 9.87 26.75 21.45
N PRO A 94 10.18 25.85 22.41
CA PRO A 94 11.51 25.24 22.49
C PRO A 94 11.85 24.37 21.27
N VAL A 95 13.15 24.21 21.04
CA VAL A 95 13.72 23.27 20.07
C VAL A 95 14.49 22.18 20.82
N LEU A 96 14.13 20.92 20.60
CA LEU A 96 14.80 19.75 21.14
C LEU A 96 15.61 19.07 20.04
N ASN A 97 16.93 19.07 20.18
CA ASN A 97 17.82 18.36 19.25
C ASN A 97 18.03 16.91 19.73
N VAL A 98 17.94 15.95 18.81
CA VAL A 98 18.13 14.52 19.07
C VAL A 98 19.10 13.91 18.06
N SER A 99 19.81 12.87 18.49
CA SER A 99 20.84 12.20 17.68
C SER A 99 20.68 10.67 17.69
N GLY A 100 19.46 10.19 17.49
CA GLY A 100 19.15 8.75 17.47
C GLY A 100 19.03 8.15 18.87
N SER A 101 18.86 8.99 19.89
CA SER A 101 18.58 8.58 21.27
C SER A 101 17.54 9.52 21.89
N PRO A 102 16.69 9.02 22.81
CA PRO A 102 15.70 9.85 23.49
C PRO A 102 16.34 11.06 24.20
N ALA A 103 15.77 12.25 23.98
CA ALA A 103 16.04 13.44 24.77
C ALA A 103 14.74 13.93 25.44
N THR A 104 14.88 14.80 26.44
CA THR A 104 13.75 15.32 27.21
C THR A 104 13.68 16.84 27.18
N GLN A 105 12.46 17.37 27.28
CA GLN A 105 12.18 18.80 27.46
C GLN A 105 11.17 18.97 28.60
N GLY A 106 11.57 19.66 29.66
CA GLY A 106 10.68 20.01 30.76
C GLY A 106 9.84 21.24 30.45
N PHE A 107 8.56 21.19 30.79
CA PHE A 107 7.61 22.30 30.74
C PHE A 107 7.05 22.61 32.13
N ALA A 108 6.81 23.89 32.39
CA ALA A 108 6.15 24.37 33.59
C ALA A 108 4.90 25.16 33.23
N ALA A 109 3.77 24.83 33.85
CA ALA A 109 2.55 25.60 33.75
C ALA A 109 2.57 26.70 34.82
N LYS A 110 2.51 27.97 34.40
CA LYS A 110 2.61 29.15 35.26
C LYS A 110 1.29 29.91 35.27
N LEU A 111 0.80 30.24 36.46
CA LEU A 111 -0.30 31.19 36.63
C LEU A 111 0.27 32.62 36.54
N SER A 112 -0.58 33.59 36.18
CA SER A 112 -0.18 35.00 36.05
C SER A 112 0.35 35.65 37.33
N ASP A 113 0.16 35.01 38.49
CA ASP A 113 0.74 35.41 39.77
C ASP A 113 2.16 34.85 40.02
N GLY A 114 2.70 34.08 39.06
CA GLY A 114 4.02 33.46 39.10
C GLY A 114 4.05 32.05 39.68
N THR A 115 2.92 31.56 40.22
CA THR A 115 2.82 30.22 40.81
C THR A 115 2.95 29.14 39.74
N THR A 116 3.76 28.11 39.99
CA THR A 116 3.75 26.89 39.16
C THR A 116 2.53 26.06 39.53
N ALA A 117 1.64 25.83 38.58
CA ALA A 117 0.47 24.97 38.76
C ALA A 117 0.79 23.52 38.33
N THR A 118 0.17 22.56 39.02
CA THR A 118 0.09 21.18 38.52
C THR A 118 -0.96 21.14 37.42
N ALA A 119 -0.55 20.79 36.20
CA ALA A 119 -1.41 20.77 35.03
C ALA A 119 -1.60 19.34 34.50
N ASN A 120 -2.72 19.12 33.83
CA ASN A 120 -2.90 17.98 32.95
C ASN A 120 -2.26 18.32 31.60
N TRP A 121 -1.29 17.52 31.18
CA TRP A 121 -0.53 17.73 29.94
C TRP A 121 -1.10 16.89 28.81
N LEU A 122 -1.22 17.48 27.63
CA LEU A 122 -1.67 16.83 26.40
C LEU A 122 -0.73 17.14 25.25
N LEU A 123 -0.56 16.18 24.36
CA LEU A 123 0.08 16.35 23.05
C LEU A 123 -1.00 16.23 21.97
N ASP A 124 -0.88 17.03 20.92
CA ASP A 124 -1.72 16.89 19.71
C ASP A 124 -1.19 15.79 18.76
N ASP A 125 0.09 15.42 18.87
CA ASP A 125 0.73 14.32 18.16
C ASP A 125 1.69 13.52 19.08
N VAL A 126 1.35 12.25 19.30
CA VAL A 126 2.13 11.34 20.14
C VAL A 126 3.23 10.58 19.37
N VAL A 127 3.31 10.74 18.04
CA VAL A 127 4.34 10.11 17.21
C VAL A 127 5.74 10.64 17.55
N LEU A 128 5.84 11.91 17.99
CA LEU A 128 7.12 12.54 18.33
C LEU A 128 7.64 12.13 19.71
N GLY A 129 6.76 11.70 20.63
CA GLY A 129 7.13 11.38 22.00
C GLY A 129 5.95 11.32 22.96
N THR A 130 6.27 11.23 24.25
CA THR A 130 5.29 11.20 25.35
C THR A 130 5.52 12.38 26.30
N ILE A 131 4.50 12.80 27.04
CA ILE A 131 4.63 13.79 28.12
C ILE A 131 4.08 13.22 29.41
N ASP A 132 4.86 13.30 30.49
CA ASP A 132 4.45 12.81 31.81
C ASP A 132 3.61 13.85 32.59
N SER A 133 3.08 13.44 33.74
CA SER A 133 2.30 14.32 34.62
C SER A 133 3.11 15.47 35.22
N ALA A 134 4.44 15.43 35.18
CA ALA A 134 5.30 16.51 35.62
C ALA A 134 5.58 17.54 34.51
N GLY A 135 5.08 17.31 33.28
CA GLY A 135 5.34 18.17 32.13
C GLY A 135 6.66 17.88 31.44
N THR A 136 7.24 16.70 31.65
CA THR A 136 8.47 16.28 30.97
C THR A 136 8.11 15.57 29.68
N PHE A 137 8.36 16.22 28.55
CA PHE A 137 8.31 15.57 27.25
C PHE A 137 9.54 14.67 27.06
N THR A 138 9.35 13.47 26.52
CA THR A 138 10.41 12.53 26.15
C THR A 138 10.23 12.11 24.68
N SER A 139 11.20 12.46 23.84
CA SER A 139 11.19 12.11 22.41
C SER A 139 11.52 10.64 22.18
N GLY A 140 11.11 10.07 21.05
CA GLY A 140 11.63 8.78 20.56
C GLY A 140 13.07 8.82 20.03
N GLY A 141 13.65 10.01 19.85
CA GLY A 141 15.05 10.21 19.44
C GLY A 141 15.34 10.16 17.93
N PHE A 142 14.38 9.72 17.12
CA PHE A 142 14.54 9.56 15.67
C PHE A 142 13.58 10.40 14.82
N ILE A 143 12.41 10.77 15.35
CA ILE A 143 11.38 11.48 14.56
C ILE A 143 11.56 12.99 14.70
N ALA A 144 11.67 13.70 13.58
CA ALA A 144 11.65 15.16 13.53
C ALA A 144 10.23 15.67 13.28
N GLY A 145 9.94 16.88 13.73
CA GLY A 145 8.64 17.52 13.50
C GLY A 145 8.31 18.56 14.56
N SER A 146 7.03 18.93 14.65
CA SER A 146 6.52 19.83 15.68
C SER A 146 5.30 19.24 16.34
N VAL A 147 5.20 19.37 17.66
CA VAL A 147 4.07 18.91 18.48
C VAL A 147 3.56 20.06 19.34
N GLY A 148 2.24 20.24 19.39
CA GLY A 148 1.56 21.13 20.32
C GLY A 148 1.50 20.50 21.70
N VAL A 149 2.04 21.22 22.69
CA VAL A 149 2.00 20.86 24.10
C VAL A 149 0.98 21.75 24.78
N THR A 150 -0.05 21.13 25.38
CA THR A 150 -1.14 21.84 26.05
C THR A 150 -1.17 21.50 27.54
N ALA A 151 -1.32 22.53 28.37
CA ALA A 151 -1.47 22.42 29.82
C ALA A 151 -2.88 22.87 30.21
N ARG A 152 -3.57 22.07 31.02
CA ARG A 152 -4.89 22.39 31.58
C ARG A 152 -4.87 22.44 33.10
N VAL A 153 -5.41 23.51 33.67
CA VAL A 153 -5.56 23.72 35.13
C VAL A 153 -6.98 24.26 35.39
N GLY A 154 -7.89 23.39 35.83
CA GLY A 154 -9.31 23.74 35.89
C GLY A 154 -9.85 24.10 34.51
N ASP A 155 -10.47 25.28 34.37
CA ASP A 155 -10.96 25.82 33.09
C ASP A 155 -9.90 26.61 32.30
N LEU A 156 -8.69 26.76 32.85
CA LEU A 156 -7.60 27.46 32.18
C LEU A 156 -6.83 26.50 31.27
N GLU A 157 -6.53 26.97 30.05
CA GLU A 157 -5.72 26.26 29.07
C GLU A 157 -4.62 27.17 28.52
N ALA A 158 -3.45 26.60 28.28
CA ALA A 158 -2.36 27.24 27.56
C ALA A 158 -1.68 26.22 26.66
N SER A 159 -1.15 26.67 25.52
CA SER A 159 -0.44 25.82 24.57
C SER A 159 0.88 26.45 24.15
N THR A 160 1.85 25.62 23.81
CA THR A 160 3.11 25.98 23.15
C THR A 160 3.45 24.92 22.09
N THR A 161 4.29 25.24 21.12
CA THR A 161 4.81 24.23 20.19
C THR A 161 6.18 23.76 20.64
N LEU A 162 6.46 22.46 20.59
CA LEU A 162 7.81 21.90 20.71
C LEU A 162 8.27 21.46 19.33
N LYS A 163 9.45 21.90 18.91
CA LYS A 163 10.06 21.45 17.66
C LYS A 163 11.18 20.44 17.93
N VAL A 164 11.11 19.26 17.33
CA VAL A 164 12.15 18.22 17.42
C VAL A 164 12.98 18.23 16.14
N VAL A 165 14.30 18.36 16.29
CA VAL A 165 15.27 18.36 15.19
C VAL A 165 16.19 17.15 15.34
N VAL A 166 16.36 16.38 14.27
CA VAL A 166 17.13 15.13 14.25
C VAL A 166 18.42 15.32 13.47
N ASP A 167 19.56 14.95 14.08
CA ASP A 167 20.86 14.85 13.41
C ASP A 167 21.59 13.58 13.85
N ILE A 168 21.61 12.57 12.98
CA ILE A 168 22.13 11.24 13.26
C ILE A 168 23.38 10.98 12.43
N THR A 169 24.46 10.54 13.08
CA THR A 169 25.62 9.94 12.41
C THR A 169 25.74 8.48 12.86
N ASP A 170 25.59 7.55 11.92
CA ASP A 170 25.66 6.10 12.15
C ASP A 170 26.91 5.50 11.47
N ASN A 171 27.70 4.77 12.24
CA ASN A 171 28.83 3.98 11.76
C ASN A 171 28.84 2.57 12.39
N ALA A 172 27.68 1.92 12.43
CA ALA A 172 27.56 0.55 12.95
C ALA A 172 28.48 -0.45 12.23
N ALA A 173 28.87 -0.18 10.98
CA ALA A 173 29.80 -1.01 10.21
C ALA A 173 31.28 -0.83 10.60
N GLY A 174 31.61 0.16 11.44
CA GLY A 174 32.99 0.38 11.92
C GLY A 174 33.95 0.89 10.84
N VAL A 175 33.47 1.68 9.87
CA VAL A 175 34.31 2.28 8.83
C VAL A 175 35.36 3.20 9.47
N PRO A 176 36.66 3.02 9.18
CA PRO A 176 37.74 3.81 9.79
C PRO A 176 37.63 5.31 9.52
N ASP A 177 38.08 6.15 10.46
CA ASP A 177 37.99 7.61 10.35
C ASP A 177 38.64 8.18 9.08
N ALA A 178 39.77 7.62 8.64
CA ALA A 178 40.44 8.02 7.40
C ALA A 178 39.58 7.76 6.15
N ASP A 179 38.92 6.59 6.11
CA ASP A 179 38.03 6.19 5.03
C ASP A 179 36.74 7.02 5.03
N ARG A 180 36.20 7.33 6.21
CA ARG A 180 35.07 8.27 6.35
C ARG A 180 35.42 9.65 5.82
N GLY A 181 36.62 10.16 6.14
CA GLY A 181 37.10 11.44 5.60
C GLY A 181 37.20 11.47 4.07
N LEU A 182 37.60 10.36 3.44
CA LEU A 182 37.59 10.23 1.98
C LEU A 182 36.16 10.19 1.41
N LEU A 183 35.26 9.42 2.05
CA LEU A 183 33.85 9.33 1.65
C LEU A 183 33.11 10.67 1.77
N ASP A 184 33.39 11.43 2.82
CA ASP A 184 32.83 12.76 3.07
C ASP A 184 33.32 13.78 2.03
N ALA A 185 34.59 13.71 1.64
CA ALA A 185 35.16 14.55 0.59
C ALA A 185 34.65 14.21 -0.81
N GLY A 186 34.30 12.94 -1.06
CA GLY A 186 33.89 12.44 -2.37
C GLY A 186 35.04 12.30 -3.37
N GLY A 187 34.71 12.10 -4.65
CA GLY A 187 35.70 11.95 -5.72
C GLY A 187 35.11 11.47 -7.04
N ALA A 188 35.98 11.12 -8.00
CA ALA A 188 35.61 10.75 -9.37
C ALA A 188 36.39 9.53 -9.90
N SER A 189 36.87 8.65 -9.02
CA SER A 189 37.76 7.54 -9.40
C SER A 189 37.08 6.44 -10.21
N ASP A 190 35.77 6.25 -10.06
CA ASP A 190 34.98 5.25 -10.79
C ASP A 190 33.93 5.91 -11.69
N ALA A 191 34.26 6.09 -12.98
CA ALA A 191 33.33 6.69 -13.94
C ALA A 191 32.06 5.85 -14.20
N ALA A 192 32.02 4.58 -13.78
CA ALA A 192 30.83 3.73 -13.89
C ALA A 192 29.95 3.76 -12.62
N PHE A 193 30.38 4.44 -11.55
CA PHE A 193 29.56 4.65 -10.36
C PHE A 193 28.38 5.56 -10.69
N LYS A 194 27.18 5.00 -10.60
CA LYS A 194 25.92 5.68 -10.88
C LYS A 194 24.81 5.10 -10.03
N TRP A 195 23.75 5.87 -9.82
CA TRP A 195 22.55 5.38 -9.19
C TRP A 195 21.80 4.43 -10.14
N LEU A 196 21.32 3.29 -9.64
CA LEU A 196 20.51 2.34 -10.43
C LEU A 196 19.08 2.25 -9.91
N TYR A 197 18.89 2.33 -8.59
CA TYR A 197 17.57 2.22 -7.94
C TYR A 197 17.67 2.66 -6.47
N PRO A 198 16.63 3.27 -5.86
CA PRO A 198 15.40 3.81 -6.45
C PRO A 198 15.62 4.93 -7.47
N TYR A 199 14.61 5.24 -8.27
CA TYR A 199 14.72 6.33 -9.26
C TYR A 199 14.49 7.71 -8.62
N ASP A 200 15.05 8.75 -9.24
CA ASP A 200 14.75 10.14 -8.87
C ASP A 200 13.25 10.40 -8.82
N LYS A 201 12.82 11.32 -7.96
CA LYS A 201 11.43 11.80 -7.79
C LYS A 201 10.40 10.72 -7.47
N THR A 202 10.85 9.52 -7.10
CA THR A 202 9.95 8.46 -6.63
C THR A 202 9.18 8.91 -5.39
N ILE A 203 7.88 8.64 -5.37
CA ILE A 203 7.03 8.86 -4.20
C ILE A 203 6.80 7.53 -3.48
N PHE A 204 7.19 7.47 -2.21
CA PHE A 204 6.97 6.31 -1.35
C PHE A 204 5.80 6.53 -0.40
N PRO A 205 4.89 5.56 -0.26
CA PRO A 205 3.93 5.54 0.83
C PRO A 205 4.60 5.11 2.14
N ARG A 206 3.96 5.40 3.27
CA ARG A 206 4.36 4.88 4.58
C ARG A 206 4.06 3.38 4.68
N GLY A 207 4.63 2.74 5.70
CA GLY A 207 4.35 1.33 6.02
C GLY A 207 5.03 0.29 5.12
N LEU A 208 5.83 0.72 4.13
CA LEU A 208 6.68 -0.19 3.36
C LEU A 208 8.05 -0.37 4.02
N SER A 209 8.69 -1.51 3.77
CA SER A 209 10.12 -1.67 4.03
C SER A 209 10.93 -0.68 3.21
N GLY A 210 12.02 -0.15 3.79
CA GLY A 210 12.89 0.79 3.08
C GLY A 210 13.47 0.18 1.80
N PRO A 211 13.55 0.95 0.71
CA PRO A 211 14.13 0.44 -0.53
C PRO A 211 15.62 0.18 -0.36
N GLU A 212 16.10 -0.92 -0.95
CA GLU A 212 17.53 -1.16 -1.07
C GLU A 212 18.10 -0.25 -2.17
N MET A 213 19.01 0.66 -1.81
CA MET A 213 19.70 1.50 -2.77
C MET A 213 20.76 0.66 -3.50
N GLN A 214 20.78 0.74 -4.83
CA GLN A 214 21.64 -0.07 -5.68
C GLN A 214 22.42 0.80 -6.64
N PHE A 215 23.72 0.51 -6.78
CA PHE A 215 24.66 1.35 -7.51
C PHE A 215 25.43 0.57 -8.57
N GLY A 216 25.82 1.26 -9.64
CA GLY A 216 26.73 0.75 -10.66
C GLY A 216 28.20 0.87 -10.28
N GLY A 217 29.07 0.45 -11.19
CA GLY A 217 30.52 0.54 -11.04
C GLY A 217 31.13 -0.62 -10.26
N SER A 218 32.36 -0.43 -9.77
CA SER A 218 33.12 -1.44 -9.02
C SER A 218 32.47 -1.78 -7.66
N ALA A 219 32.93 -2.86 -7.04
CA ALA A 219 32.58 -3.19 -5.66
C ALA A 219 32.98 -2.06 -4.69
N ALA A 220 32.18 -1.85 -3.65
CA ALA A 220 32.46 -0.90 -2.59
C ALA A 220 33.23 -1.60 -1.45
N ASP A 221 34.29 -0.97 -0.96
CA ASP A 221 34.92 -1.33 0.32
C ASP A 221 34.15 -0.69 1.49
N ALA A 222 33.57 0.50 1.25
CA ALA A 222 32.65 1.18 2.14
C ALA A 222 31.76 2.14 1.35
N MET A 223 30.60 2.48 1.91
CA MET A 223 29.66 3.45 1.36
C MET A 223 29.30 4.49 2.41
N ARG A 224 29.03 5.71 1.97
CA ARG A 224 28.40 6.76 2.77
C ARG A 224 27.05 7.09 2.14
N VAL A 225 25.99 7.13 2.94
CA VAL A 225 24.68 7.66 2.53
C VAL A 225 24.31 8.82 3.45
N GLU A 226 23.89 9.93 2.84
CA GLU A 226 23.34 11.09 3.53
C GLU A 226 21.87 11.25 3.10
N VAL A 227 20.98 11.39 4.08
CA VAL A 227 19.56 11.73 3.89
C VAL A 227 19.30 13.05 4.60
N SER A 228 18.70 14.02 3.90
CA SER A 228 18.40 15.33 4.50
C SER A 228 17.11 15.95 3.95
N PHE A 229 16.40 16.64 4.84
CA PHE A 229 15.22 17.48 4.57
C PHE A 229 15.02 18.40 5.80
N PRO A 230 14.06 19.35 5.81
CA PRO A 230 13.87 20.23 6.96
C PRO A 230 13.80 19.47 8.28
N ASP A 231 14.61 19.90 9.24
CA ASP A 231 14.70 19.37 10.62
C ASP A 231 15.20 17.93 10.76
N PHE A 232 15.67 17.30 9.68
CA PHE A 232 16.19 15.93 9.70
C PHE A 232 17.48 15.80 8.88
N SER A 233 18.51 15.26 9.52
CA SER A 233 19.79 14.88 8.92
C SER A 233 20.17 13.47 9.39
N TYR A 234 20.55 12.62 8.45
CA TYR A 234 21.12 11.31 8.71
C TYR A 234 22.35 11.09 7.82
N VAL A 235 23.47 10.70 8.41
CA VAL A 235 24.67 10.23 7.71
C VAL A 235 24.98 8.81 8.19
N GLY A 236 24.93 7.84 7.28
CA GLY A 236 25.28 6.45 7.56
C GLY A 236 26.54 6.01 6.80
N TYR A 237 27.43 5.30 7.49
CA TYR A 237 28.59 4.64 6.89
C TYR A 237 28.39 3.12 6.92
N PHE A 238 28.49 2.50 5.75
CA PHE A 238 28.21 1.08 5.51
C PHE A 238 29.48 0.38 5.03
N GLY A 239 29.60 -0.91 5.38
CA GLY A 239 30.77 -1.72 5.02
C GLY A 239 30.79 -2.14 3.56
N ALA A 240 31.68 -3.09 3.26
CA ALA A 240 31.91 -3.58 1.91
C ALA A 240 30.66 -4.23 1.29
N SER A 241 30.49 -4.03 -0.01
CA SER A 241 29.30 -4.47 -0.76
C SER A 241 29.65 -4.79 -2.21
N ASN A 242 29.28 -6.00 -2.68
CA ASN A 242 29.52 -6.45 -4.05
C ASN A 242 28.35 -7.32 -4.57
N PRO A 243 27.55 -6.84 -5.54
CA PRO A 243 27.60 -5.49 -6.12
C PRO A 243 27.22 -4.41 -5.08
N SER A 244 27.54 -3.16 -5.36
CA SER A 244 27.35 -2.05 -4.41
C SER A 244 25.86 -1.82 -4.12
N ARG A 245 25.47 -2.02 -2.85
CA ARG A 245 24.12 -1.84 -2.31
C ARG A 245 24.14 -1.32 -0.88
N VAL A 246 23.11 -0.56 -0.51
CA VAL A 246 22.90 -0.06 0.85
C VAL A 246 21.42 -0.20 1.22
N THR A 247 21.14 -0.80 2.37
CA THR A 247 19.81 -0.80 3.01
C THR A 247 19.87 0.03 4.28
N LEU A 248 18.98 1.02 4.42
CA LEU A 248 18.88 1.80 5.65
C LEU A 248 18.37 0.92 6.80
N PRO A 249 18.83 1.15 8.04
CA PRO A 249 18.23 0.52 9.21
C PRO A 249 16.71 0.77 9.26
N PRO A 250 15.87 -0.22 9.64
CA PRO A 250 14.41 -0.08 9.63
C PRO A 250 13.89 1.12 10.41
N ASN A 251 14.46 1.41 11.58
CA ASN A 251 14.12 2.58 12.40
C ASN A 251 14.47 3.91 11.73
N VAL A 252 15.56 3.97 10.96
CA VAL A 252 15.94 5.17 10.20
C VAL A 252 14.98 5.39 9.05
N TRP A 253 14.61 4.32 8.32
CA TRP A 253 13.60 4.42 7.26
C TRP A 253 12.24 4.86 7.81
N GLU A 254 11.78 4.24 8.89
CA GLU A 254 10.55 4.63 9.58
C GLU A 254 10.61 6.11 9.98
N ALA A 255 11.77 6.55 10.50
CA ALA A 255 11.98 7.94 10.89
C ALA A 255 11.88 8.92 9.73
N ILE A 256 12.50 8.61 8.58
CA ILE A 256 12.37 9.41 7.36
C ILE A 256 10.90 9.51 6.96
N THR A 257 10.19 8.38 6.92
CA THR A 257 8.79 8.35 6.44
C THR A 257 7.79 9.05 7.37
N LYS A 258 8.08 9.09 8.68
CA LYS A 258 7.26 9.80 9.68
C LYS A 258 7.62 11.28 9.80
N SER A 259 8.88 11.66 9.54
CA SER A 259 9.35 13.05 9.68
C SER A 259 9.16 13.88 8.41
N ALA A 260 9.22 13.27 7.24
CA ALA A 260 9.09 14.00 5.98
C ALA A 260 7.65 14.53 5.81
N GLY A 261 7.55 15.86 5.73
CA GLY A 261 6.28 16.56 5.50
C GLY A 261 5.74 16.37 4.08
N ALA A 262 4.47 16.71 3.89
CA ALA A 262 3.82 16.67 2.58
C ALA A 262 4.55 17.58 1.57
N GLY A 263 4.83 17.07 0.36
CA GLY A 263 5.48 17.84 -0.71
C GLY A 263 6.97 18.10 -0.51
N VAL A 264 7.55 17.69 0.63
CA VAL A 264 8.97 17.90 0.93
C VAL A 264 9.82 16.88 0.19
N ASP A 265 10.82 17.40 -0.52
CA ASP A 265 11.85 16.60 -1.17
C ASP A 265 12.88 16.09 -0.13
N VAL A 266 12.93 14.77 0.02
CA VAL A 266 13.94 14.03 0.77
C VAL A 266 15.17 13.86 -0.12
N GLN A 267 16.24 14.59 0.19
CA GLN A 267 17.49 14.52 -0.58
C GLN A 267 18.33 13.34 -0.09
N VAL A 268 18.75 12.48 -1.01
CA VAL A 268 19.60 11.33 -0.72
C VAL A 268 20.87 11.39 -1.56
N LYS A 269 22.02 11.31 -0.90
CA LYS A 269 23.34 11.31 -1.55
C LYS A 269 24.11 10.07 -1.16
N ALA A 270 24.87 9.51 -2.09
CA ALA A 270 25.72 8.36 -1.84
C ALA A 270 27.12 8.52 -2.44
N SER A 271 28.13 8.23 -1.62
CA SER A 271 29.54 8.12 -2.04
C SER A 271 30.04 6.70 -1.78
N LYS A 272 30.95 6.23 -2.62
CA LYS A 272 31.59 4.91 -2.51
C LYS A 272 33.09 5.06 -2.32
N LEU A 273 33.68 4.20 -1.49
CA LEU A 273 35.12 3.96 -1.41
C LEU A 273 35.45 2.64 -2.11
N SER A 274 36.46 2.63 -2.97
CA SER A 274 36.96 1.41 -3.63
C SER A 274 38.46 1.55 -3.88
N GLY A 275 39.24 0.59 -3.41
CA GLY A 275 40.70 0.57 -3.55
C GLY A 275 41.40 1.77 -2.90
N GLY A 276 40.84 2.29 -1.79
CA GLY A 276 41.37 3.47 -1.08
C GLY A 276 41.09 4.82 -1.74
N THR A 277 40.17 4.88 -2.72
CA THR A 277 39.75 6.14 -3.35
C THR A 277 38.24 6.28 -3.38
N ALA A 278 37.73 7.51 -3.22
CA ALA A 278 36.30 7.79 -3.18
C ALA A 278 35.73 8.19 -4.56
N THR A 279 34.45 7.90 -4.77
CA THR A 279 33.66 8.34 -5.92
C THR A 279 32.28 8.78 -5.47
N GLY A 280 31.76 9.87 -6.04
CA GLY A 280 30.48 10.48 -5.66
C GLY A 280 30.65 11.86 -5.01
N PRO A 281 29.57 12.45 -4.47
CA PRO A 281 28.27 11.82 -4.33
C PRO A 281 27.49 11.73 -5.66
N VAL A 282 26.76 10.64 -5.84
CA VAL A 282 25.57 10.61 -6.70
C VAL A 282 24.34 10.93 -5.85
N SER A 283 23.28 11.47 -6.44
CA SER A 283 22.13 11.97 -5.68
C SER A 283 20.80 11.67 -6.34
N GLU A 284 19.78 11.46 -5.51
CA GLU A 284 18.37 11.36 -5.88
C GLU A 284 17.53 12.19 -4.91
N SER A 285 16.32 12.57 -5.33
CA SER A 285 15.31 13.21 -4.49
C SER A 285 14.06 12.34 -4.42
N TRP A 286 13.51 12.09 -3.24
CA TRP A 286 12.26 11.33 -3.07
C TRP A 286 11.20 12.17 -2.36
N ARG A 287 9.94 11.73 -2.39
CA ARG A 287 8.89 12.28 -1.53
C ARG A 287 8.20 11.17 -0.76
N ILE A 288 7.67 11.52 0.42
CA ILE A 288 6.89 10.60 1.23
C ILE A 288 5.42 11.03 1.20
N ALA A 289 4.56 10.15 0.69
CA ALA A 289 3.12 10.35 0.77
C ALA A 289 2.66 10.23 2.22
N GLN A 290 1.69 11.06 2.61
CA GLN A 290 1.25 11.18 4.00
C GLN A 290 0.19 10.12 4.35
N GLY A 291 0.47 8.86 4.01
CA GLY A 291 -0.41 7.72 4.24
C GLY A 291 0.25 6.40 3.87
N SER A 292 -0.26 5.31 4.44
CA SER A 292 0.21 3.94 4.16
C SER A 292 -0.71 3.27 3.14
N LEU A 293 -0.13 2.45 2.25
CA LEU A 293 -0.95 1.61 1.37
C LEU A 293 -1.86 0.71 2.20
N LYS A 294 -3.08 0.51 1.71
CA LYS A 294 -4.13 -0.24 2.41
C LYS A 294 -4.38 -1.58 1.72
N GLY A 295 -4.89 -2.53 2.50
CA GLY A 295 -5.38 -3.81 2.00
C GLY A 295 -4.28 -4.80 1.60
N ILE A 296 -4.62 -5.69 0.66
CA ILE A 296 -3.80 -6.81 0.23
C ILE A 296 -3.61 -6.75 -1.29
N ILE A 297 -2.38 -7.03 -1.74
CA ILE A 297 -2.06 -7.18 -3.16
C ILE A 297 -2.04 -8.67 -3.49
N TYR A 298 -3.01 -9.13 -4.27
CA TYR A 298 -3.07 -10.48 -4.80
C TYR A 298 -2.44 -10.54 -6.18
N TYR A 299 -1.61 -11.52 -6.49
CA TYR A 299 -0.95 -11.56 -7.80
C TYR A 299 -0.63 -12.97 -8.29
N ASN A 300 -0.50 -13.14 -9.60
CA ASN A 300 -0.07 -14.40 -10.18
C ASN A 300 1.44 -14.51 -10.08
N THR A 301 1.91 -15.65 -9.63
CA THR A 301 3.32 -16.04 -9.75
C THR A 301 3.45 -17.27 -10.60
N TYR A 302 4.56 -17.34 -11.34
CA TYR A 302 4.96 -18.53 -12.07
C TYR A 302 6.33 -18.98 -11.60
N ARG A 303 6.46 -20.28 -11.29
CA ARG A 303 7.65 -20.88 -10.68
C ARG A 303 7.92 -20.33 -9.28
N SER A 304 6.87 -20.25 -8.47
CA SER A 304 7.09 -19.92 -7.07
C SER A 304 7.99 -20.96 -6.43
N ALA A 305 8.98 -20.50 -5.66
CA ALA A 305 9.85 -21.39 -4.90
C ALA A 305 9.04 -22.21 -3.87
N SER A 306 7.95 -21.63 -3.39
CA SER A 306 7.06 -22.21 -2.38
C SER A 306 6.14 -23.31 -2.93
N THR A 307 5.77 -23.26 -4.21
CA THR A 307 4.81 -24.23 -4.81
C THR A 307 5.35 -25.02 -5.99
N ASN A 308 6.51 -24.64 -6.54
CA ASN A 308 7.10 -25.14 -7.79
C ASN A 308 6.19 -25.04 -9.02
N THR A 309 5.07 -24.31 -8.93
CA THR A 309 4.04 -24.21 -9.97
C THR A 309 3.53 -22.76 -10.08
N GLY A 310 2.46 -22.55 -10.85
CA GLY A 310 1.71 -21.29 -10.81
C GLY A 310 0.87 -21.19 -9.54
N ALA A 311 0.74 -19.99 -8.98
CA ALA A 311 -0.08 -19.75 -7.80
C ALA A 311 -0.63 -18.32 -7.78
N VAL A 312 -1.66 -18.12 -6.96
CA VAL A 312 -2.04 -16.80 -6.47
C VAL A 312 -1.29 -16.55 -5.17
N MET A 313 -0.45 -15.52 -5.19
CA MET A 313 0.23 -14.99 -4.02
C MET A 313 -0.59 -13.85 -3.43
N ARG A 314 -0.34 -13.55 -2.16
CA ARG A 314 -0.78 -12.32 -1.50
C ARG A 314 0.41 -11.64 -0.86
N VAL A 315 0.40 -10.31 -0.79
CA VAL A 315 1.36 -9.53 -0.02
C VAL A 315 0.66 -8.35 0.64
N ARG A 316 0.92 -8.16 1.93
CA ARG A 316 0.52 -6.96 2.66
C ARG A 316 1.62 -5.91 2.50
N PRO A 317 1.30 -4.62 2.32
CA PRO A 317 2.30 -3.56 2.33
C PRO A 317 3.24 -3.70 3.54
N GLY A 318 4.56 -3.73 3.28
CA GLY A 318 5.59 -3.91 4.31
C GLY A 318 5.87 -5.36 4.73
N GLY A 319 5.06 -6.32 4.30
CA GLY A 319 5.22 -7.74 4.60
C GLY A 319 5.94 -8.54 3.50
N ALA A 320 6.13 -9.84 3.76
CA ALA A 320 6.57 -10.80 2.75
C ALA A 320 5.37 -11.39 2.01
N ALA A 321 5.58 -11.80 0.75
CA ALA A 321 4.54 -12.48 -0.01
C ALA A 321 4.33 -13.92 0.50
N GLU A 322 3.07 -14.35 0.50
CA GLU A 322 2.64 -15.67 0.91
C GLU A 322 1.85 -16.35 -0.21
N VAL A 323 1.94 -17.68 -0.29
CA VAL A 323 1.08 -18.46 -1.18
C VAL A 323 -0.34 -18.44 -0.62
N MET A 324 -1.28 -17.90 -1.38
CA MET A 324 -2.70 -17.94 -1.01
C MET A 324 -3.38 -19.17 -1.60
N ILE A 325 -3.31 -19.35 -2.93
CA ILE A 325 -3.89 -20.50 -3.63
C ILE A 325 -2.84 -21.11 -4.55
N GLY A 326 -2.43 -22.35 -4.27
CA GLY A 326 -1.51 -23.11 -5.11
C GLY A 326 -2.21 -23.88 -6.24
N GLN A 327 -1.63 -25.02 -6.63
CA GLN A 327 -2.19 -25.97 -7.60
C GLN A 327 -2.47 -25.38 -9.00
N CYS A 328 -1.57 -24.52 -9.49
CA CYS A 328 -1.72 -23.82 -10.77
C CYS A 328 -2.99 -22.94 -10.83
N THR A 329 -3.47 -22.41 -9.71
CA THR A 329 -4.52 -21.38 -9.74
C THR A 329 -3.91 -20.08 -10.22
N VAL A 330 -4.34 -19.62 -11.40
CA VAL A 330 -3.89 -18.35 -12.01
C VAL A 330 -5.05 -17.75 -12.80
N CYS A 331 -4.79 -16.74 -13.62
CA CYS A 331 -5.81 -16.03 -14.38
C CYS A 331 -6.91 -15.42 -13.50
N HIS A 332 -6.54 -15.03 -12.29
CA HIS A 332 -7.48 -14.58 -11.29
C HIS A 332 -7.88 -13.10 -11.45
N SER A 333 -8.93 -12.71 -10.74
CA SER A 333 -9.36 -11.33 -10.51
C SER A 333 -9.97 -11.24 -9.11
N VAL A 334 -9.82 -10.09 -8.46
CA VAL A 334 -10.30 -9.86 -7.09
C VAL A 334 -11.23 -8.66 -7.07
N SER A 335 -12.37 -8.79 -6.38
CA SER A 335 -13.29 -7.68 -6.11
C SER A 335 -12.60 -6.55 -5.35
N SER A 336 -12.92 -5.29 -5.60
CA SER A 336 -12.20 -4.16 -4.99
C SER A 336 -12.41 -4.04 -3.47
N GLN A 337 -13.52 -4.57 -2.94
CA GLN A 337 -13.74 -4.69 -1.50
C GLN A 337 -13.07 -5.94 -0.89
N GLY A 338 -12.40 -6.76 -1.70
CA GLY A 338 -11.62 -7.92 -1.25
C GLY A 338 -12.45 -9.04 -0.64
N ASN A 339 -13.71 -9.20 -1.06
CA ASN A 339 -14.60 -10.24 -0.55
C ASN A 339 -14.60 -11.51 -1.40
N VAL A 340 -14.37 -11.37 -2.72
CA VAL A 340 -14.42 -12.48 -3.67
C VAL A 340 -13.20 -12.44 -4.61
N LEU A 341 -12.64 -13.62 -4.85
CA LEU A 341 -11.70 -13.90 -5.94
C LEU A 341 -12.35 -14.86 -6.94
N VAL A 342 -12.07 -14.67 -8.24
CA VAL A 342 -12.41 -15.61 -9.31
C VAL A 342 -11.15 -16.00 -10.07
N GLY A 343 -11.07 -17.21 -10.64
CA GLY A 343 -9.91 -17.61 -11.44
C GLY A 343 -10.02 -18.97 -12.13
N GLY A 344 -9.01 -19.26 -12.95
CA GLY A 344 -8.84 -20.55 -13.61
C GLY A 344 -8.11 -21.53 -12.70
N LEU A 345 -8.64 -22.74 -12.60
CA LEU A 345 -8.17 -23.81 -11.72
C LEU A 345 -7.70 -24.98 -12.55
N ASN A 346 -6.57 -25.59 -12.16
CA ASN A 346 -6.00 -26.77 -12.80
C ASN A 346 -5.68 -26.57 -14.30
N TRP A 347 -4.48 -26.93 -14.77
CA TRP A 347 -4.07 -26.60 -16.13
C TRP A 347 -3.70 -27.83 -16.97
N GLY A 348 -4.26 -27.86 -18.18
CA GLY A 348 -3.81 -28.72 -19.28
C GLY A 348 -3.10 -27.91 -20.36
N ASN A 349 -3.06 -28.45 -21.59
CA ASN A 349 -2.61 -27.68 -22.75
C ASN A 349 -3.77 -26.82 -23.28
N GLY A 350 -3.68 -25.49 -23.13
CA GLY A 350 -4.68 -24.55 -23.63
C GLY A 350 -5.41 -23.84 -22.51
N ASN A 351 -6.72 -24.04 -22.41
CA ASN A 351 -7.58 -23.49 -21.37
C ASN A 351 -7.26 -24.11 -19.99
N PRO A 352 -7.58 -23.42 -18.88
CA PRO A 352 -7.75 -24.09 -17.60
C PRO A 352 -8.75 -25.25 -17.75
N LEU A 353 -8.56 -26.29 -16.96
CA LEU A 353 -9.46 -27.45 -16.94
C LEU A 353 -10.75 -27.13 -16.19
N GLU A 354 -10.66 -26.30 -15.15
CA GLU A 354 -11.76 -25.87 -14.31
C GLU A 354 -11.64 -24.36 -14.04
N SER A 355 -12.69 -23.75 -13.51
CA SER A 355 -12.62 -22.39 -12.99
C SER A 355 -13.48 -22.27 -11.73
N GLY A 356 -13.28 -21.23 -10.92
CA GLY A 356 -14.03 -21.11 -9.68
C GLY A 356 -14.00 -19.72 -9.06
N SER A 357 -14.80 -19.58 -8.01
CA SER A 357 -14.87 -18.40 -7.14
C SER A 357 -14.54 -18.80 -5.70
N PHE A 358 -14.05 -17.83 -4.93
CA PHE A 358 -13.60 -18.01 -3.56
C PHE A 358 -14.03 -16.82 -2.72
N ASP A 359 -14.54 -17.08 -1.52
CA ASP A 359 -14.69 -16.06 -0.49
C ASP A 359 -13.34 -15.73 0.12
N LEU A 360 -13.11 -14.45 0.39
CA LEU A 360 -11.89 -13.94 1.03
C LEU A 360 -12.21 -13.50 2.45
N THR A 361 -11.40 -13.96 3.41
CA THR A 361 -11.51 -13.57 4.82
C THR A 361 -10.75 -12.28 5.10
N PRO A 362 -10.97 -11.59 6.25
CA PRO A 362 -10.16 -10.43 6.66
C PRO A 362 -8.64 -10.67 6.62
N ASP A 363 -8.20 -11.86 7.02
CA ASP A 363 -6.78 -12.26 6.95
C ASP A 363 -6.28 -12.49 5.51
N GLY A 364 -7.16 -12.36 4.52
CA GLY A 364 -6.90 -12.60 3.10
C GLY A 364 -6.80 -14.06 2.71
N ASN A 365 -7.37 -14.99 3.48
CA ASN A 365 -7.43 -16.41 3.12
C ASN A 365 -8.60 -16.66 2.16
N ALA A 366 -8.46 -17.67 1.29
CA ALA A 366 -9.49 -18.02 0.31
C ALA A 366 -10.22 -19.32 0.69
N THR A 367 -11.55 -19.31 0.65
CA THR A 367 -12.39 -20.51 0.80
C THR A 367 -13.20 -20.74 -0.48
N PRO A 368 -13.18 -21.94 -1.09
CA PRO A 368 -13.95 -22.21 -2.31
C PRO A 368 -15.44 -21.93 -2.15
N ARG A 369 -16.01 -21.21 -3.11
CA ARG A 369 -17.42 -20.79 -3.16
C ARG A 369 -18.19 -21.55 -4.26
N TYR A 370 -17.65 -21.59 -5.48
CA TYR A 370 -18.19 -22.33 -6.62
C TYR A 370 -17.08 -22.83 -7.55
N THR A 371 -17.31 -23.95 -8.25
CA THR A 371 -16.43 -24.46 -9.32
C THR A 371 -17.21 -24.84 -10.56
N ASP A 372 -16.57 -24.72 -11.72
CA ASP A 372 -17.11 -25.04 -13.04
C ASP A 372 -16.14 -25.91 -13.83
N GLY A 373 -16.68 -26.81 -14.65
CA GLY A 373 -15.89 -27.64 -15.56
C GLY A 373 -15.43 -26.91 -16.83
N ASP A 374 -15.92 -25.68 -17.09
CA ASP A 374 -15.36 -24.81 -18.12
C ASP A 374 -14.37 -23.82 -17.51
N GLY A 375 -13.08 -24.04 -17.75
CA GLY A 375 -12.01 -23.18 -17.26
C GLY A 375 -12.05 -21.73 -17.72
N ARG A 376 -12.84 -21.42 -18.75
CA ARG A 376 -12.97 -20.05 -19.27
C ARG A 376 -13.91 -19.19 -18.42
N LYS A 377 -14.89 -19.79 -17.75
CA LYS A 377 -16.02 -19.08 -17.15
C LYS A 377 -15.59 -18.02 -16.13
N MET A 378 -14.79 -18.40 -15.14
CA MET A 378 -14.34 -17.50 -14.05
C MET A 378 -12.96 -16.87 -14.32
N SER A 379 -12.27 -17.26 -15.39
CA SER A 379 -10.94 -16.73 -15.71
C SER A 379 -11.02 -15.28 -16.19
N PHE A 380 -10.23 -14.39 -15.55
CA PHE A 380 -10.14 -12.97 -15.89
C PHE A 380 -11.47 -12.19 -15.87
N GLY A 381 -12.48 -12.69 -15.14
CA GLY A 381 -13.76 -12.01 -15.04
C GLY A 381 -13.68 -10.70 -14.26
N GLY A 382 -14.45 -9.70 -14.71
CA GLY A 382 -14.59 -8.43 -14.01
C GLY A 382 -15.62 -8.56 -12.90
N LEU A 383 -15.22 -8.34 -11.66
CA LEU A 383 -16.09 -8.44 -10.48
C LEU A 383 -16.70 -7.08 -10.14
N THR A 384 -17.97 -7.05 -9.72
CA THR A 384 -18.52 -5.90 -9.00
C THR A 384 -17.71 -5.63 -7.72
N PRO A 385 -17.73 -4.42 -7.16
CA PRO A 385 -16.92 -4.09 -5.97
C PRO A 385 -17.11 -5.05 -4.80
N ASP A 386 -18.34 -5.50 -4.57
CA ASP A 386 -18.71 -6.48 -3.53
C ASP A 386 -18.42 -7.94 -3.91
N GLY A 387 -18.12 -8.19 -5.19
CA GLY A 387 -17.89 -9.53 -5.74
C GLY A 387 -19.14 -10.36 -5.97
N ALA A 388 -20.34 -9.82 -5.81
CA ALA A 388 -21.59 -10.57 -5.97
C ALA A 388 -21.83 -11.01 -7.43
N LEU A 389 -21.50 -10.12 -8.38
CA LEU A 389 -21.66 -10.36 -9.80
C LEU A 389 -20.30 -10.34 -10.50
N MET A 390 -20.20 -11.13 -11.57
CA MET A 390 -19.02 -11.18 -12.43
C MET A 390 -19.42 -11.10 -13.89
N LEU A 391 -18.83 -10.18 -14.64
CA LEU A 391 -18.86 -10.19 -16.11
C LEU A 391 -17.71 -11.06 -16.62
N SER A 392 -18.03 -12.17 -17.27
CA SER A 392 -16.99 -13.06 -17.81
C SER A 392 -16.19 -12.40 -18.92
N ASN A 393 -14.90 -12.73 -18.96
CA ASN A 393 -14.04 -12.30 -20.05
C ASN A 393 -14.44 -12.97 -21.36
N GLY A 394 -14.64 -12.17 -22.42
CA GLY A 394 -14.92 -12.67 -23.76
C GLY A 394 -13.71 -13.40 -24.37
N VAL A 395 -13.96 -14.54 -25.00
CA VAL A 395 -12.97 -15.30 -25.79
C VAL A 395 -13.43 -15.34 -27.25
N PRO A 396 -12.91 -14.44 -28.11
CA PRO A 396 -13.36 -14.36 -29.48
C PRO A 396 -12.77 -15.46 -30.36
N THR A 397 -13.44 -15.76 -31.47
CA THR A 397 -12.99 -16.76 -32.46
C THR A 397 -11.87 -16.28 -33.37
N SER A 398 -11.62 -14.98 -33.43
CA SER A 398 -10.61 -14.33 -34.27
C SER A 398 -10.12 -13.04 -33.61
N GLY A 399 -8.97 -12.53 -34.07
CA GLY A 399 -8.34 -11.32 -33.53
C GLY A 399 -7.34 -11.60 -32.40
N PRO A 400 -6.82 -10.56 -31.74
CA PRO A 400 -5.91 -10.70 -30.60
C PRO A 400 -6.59 -11.49 -29.47
N ALA A 401 -5.93 -12.53 -28.99
CA ALA A 401 -6.44 -13.39 -27.93
C ALA A 401 -5.61 -13.25 -26.65
N ILE A 402 -6.27 -13.40 -25.51
CA ILE A 402 -5.59 -13.52 -24.23
C ILE A 402 -4.98 -14.93 -24.14
N ARG A 403 -3.70 -15.00 -23.78
CA ARG A 403 -3.01 -16.27 -23.65
C ARG A 403 -3.68 -17.15 -22.59
N GLY A 404 -3.83 -18.44 -22.91
CA GLY A 404 -4.43 -19.41 -22.00
C GLY A 404 -5.96 -19.48 -22.08
N LEU A 405 -6.60 -18.73 -22.97
CA LEU A 405 -8.03 -18.87 -23.27
C LEU A 405 -8.25 -19.01 -24.78
N SER A 406 -9.11 -19.95 -25.17
CA SER A 406 -9.38 -20.31 -26.57
C SER A 406 -10.76 -20.93 -26.73
N GLY A 407 -11.30 -20.84 -27.95
CA GLY A 407 -12.64 -21.32 -28.28
C GLY A 407 -13.71 -20.30 -27.93
N ASP A 408 -14.72 -20.20 -28.79
CA ASP A 408 -15.80 -19.20 -28.68
C ASP A 408 -16.42 -19.20 -27.27
N TYR A 409 -16.39 -18.04 -26.62
CA TYR A 409 -17.00 -17.81 -25.32
C TYR A 409 -17.45 -16.35 -25.18
N PRO A 410 -18.70 -16.03 -25.49
CA PRO A 410 -19.26 -14.70 -25.30
C PRO A 410 -19.29 -14.28 -23.82
N SER A 411 -19.11 -12.98 -23.56
CA SER A 411 -19.23 -12.40 -22.21
C SER A 411 -20.65 -12.52 -21.68
N ARG A 412 -20.79 -12.91 -20.42
CA ARG A 412 -22.05 -13.08 -19.70
C ARG A 412 -21.90 -12.63 -18.26
N LEU A 413 -22.99 -12.17 -17.66
CA LEU A 413 -23.04 -11.87 -16.24
C LEU A 413 -23.35 -13.14 -15.44
N TYR A 414 -22.62 -13.36 -14.35
CA TYR A 414 -22.80 -14.52 -13.48
C TYR A 414 -22.92 -14.08 -12.02
N ASP A 415 -23.74 -14.80 -11.26
CA ASP A 415 -23.72 -14.79 -9.81
C ASP A 415 -22.53 -15.62 -9.33
N THR A 416 -21.64 -15.02 -8.53
CA THR A 416 -20.39 -15.69 -8.13
C THR A 416 -20.59 -16.76 -7.07
N ALA A 417 -21.73 -16.76 -6.36
CA ALA A 417 -22.08 -17.75 -5.34
C ALA A 417 -22.51 -19.08 -5.94
N THR A 418 -23.32 -19.00 -6.99
CA THR A 418 -24.01 -20.13 -7.58
C THR A 418 -23.44 -20.52 -8.94
N GLY A 419 -22.66 -19.62 -9.56
CA GLY A 419 -22.24 -19.74 -10.95
C GLY A 419 -23.39 -19.63 -11.96
N ALA A 420 -24.60 -19.28 -11.52
CA ALA A 420 -25.75 -19.13 -12.40
C ALA A 420 -25.56 -17.89 -13.30
N GLN A 421 -25.92 -18.01 -14.58
CA GLN A 421 -25.96 -16.84 -15.46
C GLN A 421 -27.10 -15.92 -15.01
N VAL A 422 -26.77 -14.64 -14.82
CA VAL A 422 -27.73 -13.58 -14.58
C VAL A 422 -28.09 -12.96 -15.92
N SER A 423 -29.38 -12.86 -16.24
CA SER A 423 -29.82 -12.24 -17.49
C SER A 423 -29.42 -10.76 -17.49
N ALA A 424 -28.78 -10.31 -18.57
CA ALA A 424 -28.43 -8.91 -18.80
C ALA A 424 -28.75 -8.50 -20.25
N PRO A 425 -30.05 -8.44 -20.65
CA PRO A 425 -30.42 -8.29 -22.06
C PRO A 425 -29.86 -7.04 -22.72
N THR A 426 -29.75 -5.94 -21.96
CA THR A 426 -29.20 -4.66 -22.45
C THR A 426 -27.70 -4.73 -22.75
N PHE A 427 -26.95 -5.62 -22.09
CA PHE A 427 -25.56 -5.90 -22.43
C PHE A 427 -25.47 -6.87 -23.61
N GLU A 428 -26.17 -8.00 -23.51
CA GLU A 428 -26.11 -9.12 -24.47
C GLU A 428 -26.57 -8.71 -25.89
N SER A 429 -27.42 -7.70 -26.01
CA SER A 429 -27.85 -7.16 -27.32
C SER A 429 -26.83 -6.23 -27.99
N GLN A 430 -25.82 -5.77 -27.26
CA GLN A 430 -24.86 -4.74 -27.72
C GLN A 430 -23.42 -5.25 -27.75
N VAL A 431 -23.06 -6.15 -26.84
CA VAL A 431 -21.69 -6.65 -26.65
C VAL A 431 -21.71 -8.16 -26.52
N GLN A 432 -21.01 -8.83 -27.42
CA GLN A 432 -20.71 -10.25 -27.43
C GLN A 432 -19.40 -10.56 -26.71
N TYR A 433 -18.33 -9.77 -26.90
CA TYR A 433 -17.02 -10.01 -26.26
C TYR A 433 -16.45 -8.75 -25.59
N ALA A 434 -16.75 -8.61 -24.30
CA ALA A 434 -16.04 -7.68 -23.42
C ALA A 434 -14.74 -8.35 -22.95
N MET A 435 -13.60 -7.92 -23.49
CA MET A 435 -12.30 -8.47 -23.12
C MET A 435 -11.70 -7.67 -21.95
N THR A 436 -11.08 -8.38 -21.01
CA THR A 436 -10.47 -7.84 -19.80
C THR A 436 -11.39 -6.90 -19.01
N PRO A 437 -12.66 -7.27 -18.74
CA PRO A 437 -13.62 -6.34 -18.14
C PRO A 437 -13.26 -5.99 -16.69
N THR A 438 -13.59 -4.77 -16.28
CA THR A 438 -13.45 -4.31 -14.89
C THR A 438 -14.62 -3.41 -14.51
N PHE A 439 -15.13 -3.54 -13.28
CA PHE A 439 -16.14 -2.60 -12.76
C PHE A 439 -15.46 -1.45 -12.00
N ALA A 440 -16.08 -0.28 -12.05
CA ALA A 440 -15.65 0.87 -11.26
C ALA A 440 -15.84 0.61 -9.75
N PRO A 441 -14.99 1.15 -8.86
CA PRO A 441 -15.08 0.98 -7.41
C PRO A 441 -16.44 1.36 -6.80
N ASN A 442 -17.16 2.29 -7.44
CA ASN A 442 -18.50 2.73 -7.01
C ASN A 442 -19.66 1.91 -7.60
N ALA A 443 -19.37 0.83 -8.35
CA ALA A 443 -20.35 -0.04 -9.00
C ALA A 443 -21.27 0.64 -10.04
N THR A 444 -20.87 1.77 -10.63
CA THR A 444 -21.72 2.49 -11.61
C THR A 444 -21.30 2.33 -13.07
N LYS A 445 -20.13 1.73 -13.33
CA LYS A 445 -19.56 1.59 -14.68
C LYS A 445 -18.82 0.27 -14.84
N VAL A 446 -18.72 -0.17 -16.09
CA VAL A 446 -17.81 -1.25 -16.52
C VAL A 446 -16.96 -0.77 -17.69
N ALA A 447 -15.66 -1.04 -17.65
CA ALA A 447 -14.72 -0.78 -18.74
C ALA A 447 -14.20 -2.10 -19.32
N PHE A 448 -14.02 -2.15 -20.63
CA PHE A 448 -13.53 -3.35 -21.32
C PHE A 448 -12.95 -3.01 -22.69
N SER A 449 -12.12 -3.92 -23.20
CA SER A 449 -11.65 -3.86 -24.58
C SER A 449 -12.68 -4.47 -25.50
N TRP A 450 -13.14 -3.69 -26.47
CA TRP A 450 -14.28 -4.06 -27.31
C TRP A 450 -13.83 -4.77 -28.59
N GLN A 451 -14.09 -6.08 -28.66
CA GLN A 451 -13.62 -6.92 -29.76
C GLN A 451 -14.30 -6.58 -31.09
N GLU A 452 -15.62 -6.40 -31.07
CA GLU A 452 -16.44 -6.28 -32.27
C GLU A 452 -16.29 -4.91 -32.92
N HIS A 453 -15.89 -3.90 -32.13
CA HIS A 453 -15.66 -2.55 -32.62
C HIS A 453 -14.31 -2.41 -33.35
N ASN A 454 -13.21 -2.88 -32.74
CA ASN A 454 -11.88 -2.76 -33.34
C ASN A 454 -10.91 -3.87 -32.91
N SER A 455 -11.37 -5.13 -32.84
CA SER A 455 -10.54 -6.29 -32.48
C SER A 455 -9.71 -6.10 -31.20
N GLY A 456 -10.32 -5.52 -30.16
CA GLY A 456 -9.65 -5.29 -28.87
C GLY A 456 -8.77 -4.03 -28.83
N LYS A 457 -8.85 -3.17 -29.85
CA LYS A 457 -8.10 -1.90 -29.94
C LYS A 457 -8.97 -0.67 -29.63
N THR A 458 -10.13 -0.90 -29.02
CA THR A 458 -11.01 0.15 -28.51
C THR A 458 -11.31 -0.14 -27.05
N LEU A 459 -11.08 0.85 -26.19
CA LEU A 459 -11.52 0.80 -24.80
C LEU A 459 -12.91 1.42 -24.76
N ALA A 460 -13.88 0.66 -24.27
CA ALA A 460 -15.25 1.10 -24.11
C ALA A 460 -15.62 1.14 -22.63
N VAL A 461 -16.53 2.05 -22.29
CA VAL A 461 -17.15 2.16 -20.97
C VAL A 461 -18.67 2.11 -21.13
N MET A 462 -19.34 1.34 -20.28
CA MET A 462 -20.80 1.35 -20.15
C MET A 462 -21.19 1.78 -18.75
N ASP A 463 -22.26 2.56 -18.64
CA ASP A 463 -22.95 2.72 -17.36
C ASP A 463 -23.55 1.37 -16.93
N PHE A 464 -23.54 1.09 -15.63
CA PHE A 464 -24.04 -0.13 -15.03
C PHE A 464 -24.93 0.20 -13.83
N ASP A 465 -26.09 -0.44 -13.77
CA ASP A 465 -26.99 -0.39 -12.60
C ASP A 465 -27.34 -1.82 -12.17
N GLY A 466 -26.59 -2.29 -11.16
CA GLY A 466 -26.78 -3.59 -10.52
C GLY A 466 -27.98 -3.66 -9.56
N THR A 467 -28.65 -2.54 -9.28
CA THR A 467 -29.79 -2.50 -8.34
C THR A 467 -31.11 -2.90 -9.01
N THR A 468 -31.13 -2.92 -10.35
CA THR A 468 -32.28 -3.35 -11.16
C THR A 468 -32.32 -4.86 -11.34
N THR A 469 -33.50 -5.40 -11.65
CA THR A 469 -33.68 -6.84 -11.93
C THR A 469 -34.46 -7.02 -13.24
N PRO A 470 -33.83 -7.45 -14.35
CA PRO A 470 -32.39 -7.74 -14.49
C PRO A 470 -31.51 -6.48 -14.36
N PRO A 471 -30.21 -6.63 -13.98
CA PRO A 471 -29.24 -5.54 -14.04
C PRO A 471 -29.18 -4.91 -15.44
N THR A 472 -28.97 -3.60 -15.49
CA THR A 472 -28.95 -2.86 -16.76
C THR A 472 -27.57 -2.30 -17.08
N PHE A 473 -27.31 -2.20 -18.38
CA PHE A 473 -26.10 -1.64 -18.95
C PHE A 473 -26.50 -0.59 -19.99
N GLY A 474 -25.83 0.56 -19.97
CA GLY A 474 -26.05 1.65 -20.91
C GLY A 474 -25.59 1.34 -22.34
N VAL A 475 -25.42 2.37 -23.16
CA VAL A 475 -24.80 2.21 -24.49
C VAL A 475 -23.28 2.20 -24.34
N PRO A 476 -22.52 1.30 -25.02
CA PRO A 476 -21.07 1.34 -25.01
C PRO A 476 -20.54 2.67 -25.54
N ASN A 477 -19.77 3.38 -24.72
CA ASN A 477 -19.06 4.59 -25.09
C ASN A 477 -17.59 4.27 -25.39
N PRO A 478 -17.14 4.33 -26.66
CA PRO A 478 -15.72 4.16 -26.99
C PRO A 478 -14.92 5.39 -26.50
N VAL A 479 -14.16 5.22 -25.43
CA VAL A 479 -13.38 6.31 -24.80
C VAL A 479 -11.95 6.39 -25.33
N VAL A 480 -11.42 5.30 -25.89
CA VAL A 480 -10.11 5.27 -26.57
C VAL A 480 -10.21 4.41 -27.83
N ALA A 481 -9.62 4.87 -28.92
CA ALA A 481 -9.34 4.07 -30.11
C ALA A 481 -7.84 4.10 -30.41
N SER A 482 -7.22 2.92 -30.50
CA SER A 482 -5.79 2.77 -30.75
C SER A 482 -5.52 1.93 -32.00
N SER A 483 -4.28 2.00 -32.49
CA SER A 483 -3.75 1.05 -33.48
C SER A 483 -3.23 -0.23 -32.82
N GLN A 484 -2.98 -0.19 -31.52
CA GLN A 484 -2.49 -1.27 -30.67
C GLN A 484 -3.62 -1.87 -29.83
N VAL A 485 -3.38 -3.04 -29.23
CA VAL A 485 -4.30 -3.62 -28.25
C VAL A 485 -4.39 -2.67 -27.07
N VAL A 486 -5.60 -2.37 -26.64
CA VAL A 486 -5.85 -1.73 -25.35
C VAL A 486 -6.42 -2.79 -24.44
N GLY A 487 -5.95 -2.91 -23.21
CA GLY A 487 -6.33 -4.02 -22.34
C GLY A 487 -6.12 -3.74 -20.88
N TRP A 488 -6.67 -4.62 -20.06
CA TRP A 488 -6.52 -4.57 -18.60
C TRP A 488 -6.87 -3.19 -18.01
N PRO A 489 -8.07 -2.65 -18.31
CA PRO A 489 -8.53 -1.42 -17.70
C PRO A 489 -8.59 -1.54 -16.17
N SER A 490 -8.35 -0.43 -15.49
CA SER A 490 -8.57 -0.27 -14.05
C SER A 490 -8.99 1.16 -13.75
N PHE A 491 -10.12 1.33 -13.07
CA PHE A 491 -10.64 2.65 -12.74
C PHE A 491 -9.85 3.30 -11.61
N THR A 492 -9.69 4.63 -11.67
CA THR A 492 -9.31 5.42 -10.51
C THR A 492 -10.40 5.35 -9.42
N PRO A 493 -10.06 5.58 -8.13
CA PRO A 493 -11.02 5.58 -7.02
C PRO A 493 -12.25 6.46 -7.25
N ASP A 494 -12.10 7.65 -7.84
CA ASP A 494 -13.20 8.56 -8.18
C ASP A 494 -14.10 8.06 -9.33
N SER A 495 -13.71 6.98 -9.99
CA SER A 495 -14.37 6.40 -11.17
C SER A 495 -14.49 7.37 -12.36
N GLN A 496 -13.66 8.42 -12.40
CA GLN A 496 -13.64 9.43 -13.46
C GLN A 496 -12.59 9.16 -14.53
N SER A 497 -11.63 8.26 -14.27
CA SER A 497 -10.59 7.87 -15.20
C SER A 497 -10.37 6.37 -15.23
N VAL A 498 -9.77 5.90 -16.32
CA VAL A 498 -9.36 4.50 -16.50
C VAL A 498 -7.89 4.45 -16.90
N LEU A 499 -7.10 3.72 -16.13
CA LEU A 499 -5.76 3.30 -16.55
C LEU A 499 -5.88 2.05 -17.40
N PHE A 500 -5.04 1.94 -18.43
CA PHE A 500 -5.04 0.78 -19.33
C PHE A 500 -3.65 0.50 -19.88
N HIS A 501 -3.41 -0.75 -20.24
CA HIS A 501 -2.29 -1.19 -21.05
C HIS A 501 -2.59 -0.83 -22.52
N GLU A 502 -1.68 -0.12 -23.19
CA GLU A 502 -1.64 0.02 -24.66
C GLU A 502 -0.39 -0.68 -25.23
N GLY A 503 -0.56 -1.68 -26.10
CA GLY A 503 0.56 -2.54 -26.49
C GLY A 503 0.30 -3.56 -27.61
N ASP A 504 1.31 -4.37 -27.90
CA ASP A 504 1.30 -5.28 -29.05
C ASP A 504 0.31 -6.45 -28.89
N ALA A 505 0.00 -6.84 -27.65
CA ALA A 505 -0.90 -7.94 -27.31
C ALA A 505 -1.45 -7.78 -25.88
N TYR A 506 -2.49 -8.54 -25.52
CA TYR A 506 -2.95 -8.61 -24.13
C TYR A 506 -1.94 -9.26 -23.18
N ASP A 507 -0.96 -10.02 -23.67
CA ASP A 507 0.02 -10.73 -22.83
C ASP A 507 1.37 -10.00 -22.77
N THR A 508 2.11 -10.19 -21.68
CA THR A 508 3.49 -9.72 -21.46
C THR A 508 4.57 -10.33 -22.38
N GLY A 509 4.21 -11.23 -23.29
CA GLY A 509 5.13 -11.97 -24.16
C GLY A 509 5.90 -13.10 -23.47
N ASN A 510 6.75 -13.78 -24.23
CA ASN A 510 7.64 -14.85 -23.76
C ASN A 510 8.92 -14.92 -24.62
N ALA A 511 9.78 -15.89 -24.36
CA ALA A 511 11.05 -16.10 -25.07
C ALA A 511 10.94 -16.10 -26.61
N ASN A 512 9.81 -16.55 -27.18
CA ASN A 512 9.60 -16.65 -28.64
C ASN A 512 8.82 -15.48 -29.21
N THR A 513 7.95 -14.85 -28.41
CA THR A 513 7.04 -13.79 -28.84
C THR A 513 7.15 -12.64 -27.85
N HIS A 514 8.01 -11.67 -28.17
CA HIS A 514 8.16 -10.45 -27.37
C HIS A 514 6.96 -9.55 -27.61
N ALA A 515 6.47 -8.90 -26.56
CA ALA A 515 5.37 -7.96 -26.63
C ALA A 515 5.71 -6.73 -25.80
N PHE A 516 5.50 -5.54 -26.37
CA PHE A 516 5.78 -4.27 -25.72
C PHE A 516 4.47 -3.55 -25.38
N ALA A 517 4.49 -2.82 -24.28
CA ALA A 517 3.33 -2.10 -23.78
C ALA A 517 3.74 -0.93 -22.87
N GLU A 518 2.83 0.03 -22.78
CA GLU A 518 2.90 1.14 -21.84
C GLU A 518 1.57 1.31 -21.13
N ILE A 519 1.61 1.92 -19.94
CA ILE A 519 0.40 2.28 -19.20
C ILE A 519 -0.04 3.67 -19.63
N ARG A 520 -1.34 3.83 -19.85
CA ARG A 520 -2.00 5.10 -20.19
C ARG A 520 -3.11 5.37 -19.21
N LEU A 521 -3.55 6.62 -19.12
CA LEU A 521 -4.74 7.05 -18.38
C LEU A 521 -5.66 7.82 -19.33
N VAL A 522 -6.94 7.46 -19.38
CA VAL A 522 -7.97 8.25 -20.07
C VAL A 522 -8.91 8.89 -19.04
N ASP A 523 -9.09 10.20 -19.17
CA ASP A 523 -10.14 10.94 -18.46
C ASP A 523 -11.47 10.72 -19.16
N LEU A 524 -12.49 10.24 -18.45
CA LEU A 524 -13.75 9.82 -19.08
C LEU A 524 -14.63 11.00 -19.52
N GLN A 525 -14.41 12.19 -18.95
CA GLN A 525 -15.19 13.39 -19.31
C GLN A 525 -14.65 14.05 -20.58
N SER A 526 -13.35 14.30 -20.62
CA SER A 526 -12.66 14.97 -21.73
C SER A 526 -12.20 14.01 -22.82
N GLN A 527 -12.14 12.71 -22.52
CA GLN A 527 -11.51 11.67 -23.36
C GLN A 527 -10.02 11.95 -23.66
N ALA A 528 -9.38 12.82 -22.88
CA ALA A 528 -7.96 13.09 -22.99
C ALA A 528 -7.16 11.88 -22.46
N VAL A 529 -6.15 11.47 -23.22
CA VAL A 529 -5.24 10.37 -22.84
C VAL A 529 -3.90 10.93 -22.41
N SER A 530 -3.48 10.61 -21.18
CA SER A 530 -2.14 10.88 -20.66
C SER A 530 -1.21 9.68 -20.90
N SER A 531 0.05 9.98 -21.25
CA SER A 531 1.08 8.97 -21.51
C SER A 531 1.65 8.33 -20.25
N LEU A 532 1.47 8.95 -19.07
CA LEU A 532 2.08 8.56 -17.80
C LEU A 532 3.59 8.30 -17.95
N SER A 533 4.31 9.27 -18.54
CA SER A 533 5.71 9.12 -18.96
C SER A 533 6.62 8.75 -17.78
N ALA A 534 6.46 9.42 -16.64
CA ALA A 534 7.24 9.18 -15.43
C ALA A 534 7.04 7.75 -14.91
N LEU A 535 5.80 7.25 -14.82
CA LEU A 535 5.53 5.84 -14.49
C LEU A 535 6.20 4.92 -15.50
N ASN A 536 6.11 5.23 -16.80
CA ASN A 536 6.62 4.38 -17.87
C ASN A 536 8.14 4.32 -18.00
N GLY A 537 8.90 5.21 -17.35
CA GLY A 537 10.37 5.21 -17.41
C GLY A 537 10.99 6.38 -18.15
N TYR A 538 10.23 7.45 -18.37
CA TYR A 538 10.62 8.59 -19.19
C TYR A 538 10.51 9.91 -18.41
N GLU A 539 11.48 10.79 -18.63
CA GLU A 539 11.42 12.17 -18.18
C GLU A 539 10.45 13.00 -19.03
N ALA A 540 10.13 14.21 -18.58
CA ALA A 540 9.35 15.17 -19.37
C ALA A 540 10.00 15.53 -20.72
N SER A 541 11.32 15.35 -20.85
CA SER A 541 12.07 15.54 -22.10
C SER A 541 11.83 14.41 -23.13
N GLY A 542 11.23 13.29 -22.70
CA GLY A 542 11.12 12.06 -23.48
C GLY A 542 12.34 11.13 -23.38
N ALA A 543 13.42 11.54 -22.70
CA ALA A 543 14.55 10.66 -22.43
C ALA A 543 14.18 9.60 -21.39
N SER A 544 14.69 8.37 -21.55
CA SER A 544 14.52 7.35 -20.53
C SER A 544 15.44 7.62 -19.33
N TYR A 545 14.90 7.61 -18.12
CA TYR A 545 15.68 7.64 -16.88
C TYR A 545 16.12 6.23 -16.43
N LEU A 546 15.67 5.17 -17.13
CA LEU A 546 15.94 3.79 -16.74
C LEU A 546 17.43 3.45 -16.93
N PRO A 547 18.08 2.81 -15.94
CA PRO A 547 19.54 2.78 -15.81
C PRO A 547 20.29 1.98 -16.88
N TYR A 548 19.62 1.06 -17.57
CA TYR A 548 20.16 0.25 -18.67
C TYR A 548 19.70 0.75 -20.05
N GLY A 549 18.95 1.85 -20.08
CA GLY A 549 18.54 2.54 -21.30
C GLY A 549 17.30 1.96 -21.99
N GLU A 550 16.73 2.76 -22.89
CA GLU A 550 15.43 2.48 -23.51
C GLU A 550 15.40 1.16 -24.30
N THR A 551 16.47 0.81 -25.02
CA THR A 551 16.54 -0.47 -25.76
C THR A 551 16.37 -1.67 -24.82
N GLU A 552 16.85 -1.55 -23.59
CA GLU A 552 16.79 -2.64 -22.63
C GLU A 552 15.50 -2.63 -21.82
N GLU A 553 14.99 -1.47 -21.43
CA GLU A 553 13.92 -1.37 -20.43
C GLU A 553 12.65 -0.66 -20.90
N GLY A 554 12.69 0.00 -22.05
CA GLY A 554 11.58 0.79 -22.58
C GLY A 554 10.38 -0.07 -23.02
N ARG A 555 9.18 0.46 -22.80
CA ARG A 555 7.90 -0.15 -23.22
C ARG A 555 7.67 -1.56 -22.68
N LEU A 556 8.02 -1.76 -21.41
CA LEU A 556 7.87 -3.04 -20.71
C LEU A 556 6.88 -2.96 -19.54
N ASN A 557 5.77 -2.22 -19.66
CA ASN A 557 4.82 -2.00 -18.57
C ASN A 557 3.41 -2.46 -18.97
N TYR A 558 2.82 -3.35 -18.19
CA TYR A 558 1.61 -4.10 -18.55
C TYR A 558 0.64 -4.20 -17.37
N GLU A 559 -0.63 -4.45 -17.67
CA GLU A 559 -1.62 -4.94 -16.70
C GLU A 559 -1.75 -4.07 -15.43
N PRO A 560 -2.11 -2.78 -15.57
CA PRO A 560 -2.22 -1.88 -14.42
C PRO A 560 -3.45 -2.24 -13.58
N THR A 561 -3.31 -2.11 -12.27
CA THR A 561 -4.41 -2.10 -11.30
C THR A 561 -4.25 -0.95 -10.34
N VAL A 562 -5.37 -0.38 -9.88
CA VAL A 562 -5.38 0.79 -9.01
C VAL A 562 -5.96 0.40 -7.65
N LEU A 563 -5.30 0.83 -6.58
CA LEU A 563 -5.85 0.75 -5.23
C LEU A 563 -7.21 1.47 -5.21
N PRO A 564 -8.30 0.85 -4.74
CA PRO A 564 -9.66 1.41 -4.88
C PRO A 564 -9.95 2.58 -3.91
N VAL A 565 -8.93 3.00 -3.15
CA VAL A 565 -8.96 4.17 -2.27
C VAL A 565 -7.73 5.04 -2.56
N PRO A 566 -7.88 6.38 -2.53
CA PRO A 566 -6.74 7.28 -2.54
C PRO A 566 -5.97 7.18 -1.21
N VAL A 567 -4.66 7.43 -1.24
CA VAL A 567 -3.84 7.48 -0.03
C VAL A 567 -2.83 8.61 -0.15
N GLY A 568 -2.81 9.52 0.84
CA GLY A 568 -1.78 10.55 0.97
C GLY A 568 -1.75 11.57 -0.17
N GLY A 569 -2.87 11.74 -0.90
CA GLY A 569 -2.97 12.63 -2.05
C GLY A 569 -2.70 11.99 -3.41
N TYR A 570 -2.62 10.66 -3.47
CA TYR A 570 -2.32 9.92 -4.71
C TYR A 570 -3.26 8.74 -4.93
N TYR A 571 -3.47 8.40 -6.20
CA TYR A 571 -3.90 7.09 -6.65
C TYR A 571 -2.68 6.18 -6.83
N TRP A 572 -2.76 4.97 -6.30
CA TRP A 572 -1.63 4.02 -6.31
C TRP A 572 -1.85 2.94 -7.36
N VAL A 573 -0.92 2.86 -8.31
CA VAL A 573 -0.98 1.98 -9.47
C VAL A 573 0.02 0.86 -9.30
N VAL A 574 -0.43 -0.39 -9.28
CA VAL A 574 0.41 -1.58 -9.33
C VAL A 574 0.35 -2.17 -10.72
N PHE A 575 1.51 -2.40 -11.34
CA PHE A 575 1.58 -2.90 -12.71
C PHE A 575 2.70 -3.94 -12.85
N THR A 576 2.54 -4.84 -13.82
CA THR A 576 3.60 -5.76 -14.22
C THR A 576 4.63 -4.99 -15.03
N SER A 577 5.91 -5.12 -14.69
CA SER A 577 7.00 -4.63 -15.55
C SER A 577 8.08 -5.68 -15.74
N ARG A 578 8.85 -5.52 -16.83
CA ARG A 578 10.11 -6.23 -17.07
C ARG A 578 11.32 -5.31 -17.02
N ARG A 579 11.21 -4.10 -16.46
CA ARG A 579 12.35 -3.21 -16.18
C ARG A 579 13.30 -3.81 -15.12
N ALA A 580 14.50 -3.27 -15.00
CA ALA A 580 15.52 -3.72 -14.09
C ALA A 580 15.21 -3.35 -12.65
N TYR A 581 15.41 -4.30 -11.74
CA TYR A 581 15.48 -3.99 -10.33
C TYR A 581 16.95 -3.79 -9.94
N GLY A 582 17.44 -2.55 -10.13
CA GLY A 582 18.81 -2.14 -9.90
C GLY A 582 19.85 -3.09 -10.51
N ASN A 583 20.73 -3.65 -9.69
CA ASN A 583 21.68 -4.72 -10.04
C ASN A 583 21.30 -6.08 -9.40
N VAL A 584 20.08 -6.24 -8.88
CA VAL A 584 19.55 -7.53 -8.38
C VAL A 584 18.98 -8.33 -9.54
N VAL A 585 17.91 -7.84 -10.19
CA VAL A 585 17.25 -8.50 -11.33
C VAL A 585 17.49 -7.68 -12.58
N ALA A 586 18.67 -7.84 -13.18
CA ALA A 586 19.14 -7.00 -14.27
C ALA A 586 20.22 -7.67 -15.11
N PRO A 587 20.57 -7.12 -16.29
CA PRO A 587 21.80 -7.47 -17.00
C PRO A 587 23.04 -7.35 -16.11
N GLY A 588 23.77 -8.44 -15.95
CA GLY A 588 24.91 -8.58 -15.03
C GLY A 588 24.51 -8.62 -13.55
N GLY A 589 23.23 -8.79 -13.23
CA GLY A 589 22.72 -8.78 -11.87
C GLY A 589 22.99 -10.08 -11.09
N THR A 590 22.64 -10.07 -9.81
CA THR A 590 22.88 -11.24 -8.93
C THR A 590 21.83 -12.33 -9.04
N GLU A 591 20.61 -12.02 -9.47
CA GLU A 591 19.54 -12.99 -9.62
C GLU A 591 19.74 -13.82 -10.90
N PRO A 592 19.90 -15.16 -10.81
CA PRO A 592 20.07 -16.01 -11.98
C PRO A 592 18.95 -15.83 -13.01
N GLY A 593 19.34 -15.55 -14.26
CA GLY A 593 18.39 -15.29 -15.34
C GLY A 593 17.84 -13.87 -15.40
N GLY A 594 18.28 -12.97 -14.51
CA GLY A 594 17.95 -11.54 -14.53
C GLY A 594 18.32 -10.83 -15.84
N ASP A 595 19.34 -11.32 -16.54
CA ASP A 595 19.79 -10.82 -17.85
C ASP A 595 18.79 -11.11 -18.98
N ASN A 596 17.91 -12.09 -18.80
CA ASN A 596 16.99 -12.50 -19.84
C ASN A 596 15.59 -12.00 -19.51
N LYS A 597 15.25 -10.80 -20.00
CA LYS A 597 13.94 -10.18 -19.77
C LYS A 597 12.76 -10.93 -20.35
N TRP A 598 12.93 -11.85 -21.30
CA TRP A 598 11.82 -12.60 -21.94
C TRP A 598 11.64 -14.02 -21.40
N GLY A 599 12.66 -14.55 -20.73
CA GLY A 599 12.68 -15.93 -20.25
C GLY A 599 13.25 -16.88 -21.29
N THR A 600 13.21 -18.18 -21.02
CA THR A 600 13.71 -19.22 -21.94
C THR A 600 12.64 -20.27 -22.20
N ASN A 601 12.93 -21.20 -23.12
CA ASN A 601 12.18 -22.44 -23.24
C ASN A 601 13.14 -23.60 -23.02
N ASP A 602 12.70 -24.61 -22.29
CA ASP A 602 13.43 -25.87 -22.11
C ASP A 602 12.54 -27.07 -22.47
N ALA A 603 13.05 -28.28 -22.22
CA ALA A 603 12.32 -29.51 -22.48
C ALA A 603 11.02 -29.66 -21.65
N ASN A 604 10.88 -28.91 -20.55
CA ASN A 604 9.74 -28.92 -19.65
C ASN A 604 8.73 -27.79 -19.96
N GLY A 605 9.07 -26.87 -20.86
CA GLY A 605 8.19 -25.81 -21.35
C GLY A 605 8.81 -24.42 -21.18
N GLU A 606 7.94 -23.42 -21.06
CA GLU A 606 8.41 -22.05 -20.82
C GLU A 606 9.07 -21.91 -19.44
N MET A 607 10.12 -21.11 -19.41
CA MET A 607 10.78 -20.61 -18.20
C MET A 607 10.50 -19.11 -18.14
N PRO A 608 9.50 -18.66 -17.36
CA PRO A 608 9.22 -17.24 -17.20
C PRO A 608 10.44 -16.50 -16.69
N SER A 609 10.64 -15.29 -17.20
CA SER A 609 11.74 -14.43 -16.75
C SER A 609 11.54 -13.99 -15.30
N PRO A 610 12.60 -13.98 -14.46
CA PRO A 610 12.57 -13.32 -13.17
C PRO A 610 12.40 -11.80 -13.32
N ARG A 611 12.59 -11.22 -14.51
CA ARG A 611 12.29 -9.80 -14.76
C ARG A 611 10.81 -9.47 -14.68
N LYS A 612 9.88 -10.43 -14.80
CA LYS A 612 8.45 -10.18 -14.53
C LYS A 612 8.27 -9.88 -13.04
N LYS A 613 8.03 -8.62 -12.73
CA LYS A 613 7.86 -8.13 -11.35
C LYS A 613 6.76 -7.09 -11.27
N LEU A 614 6.21 -6.94 -10.08
CA LEU A 614 5.26 -5.89 -9.76
C LEU A 614 6.00 -4.62 -9.34
N TRP A 615 5.54 -3.50 -9.90
CA TRP A 615 6.01 -2.16 -9.63
C TRP A 615 4.84 -1.29 -9.23
N VAL A 616 5.10 -0.28 -8.41
CA VAL A 616 4.11 0.62 -7.86
C VAL A 616 4.47 2.06 -8.23
N ALA A 617 3.50 2.85 -8.66
CA ALA A 617 3.68 4.27 -8.93
C ALA A 617 2.53 5.08 -8.32
N ALA A 618 2.85 6.29 -7.88
CA ALA A 618 1.86 7.29 -7.52
C ALA A 618 1.35 8.01 -8.78
N VAL A 619 0.06 8.32 -8.79
CA VAL A 619 -0.59 9.21 -9.74
C VAL A 619 -1.34 10.27 -8.94
N ASP A 620 -1.13 11.53 -9.27
CA ASP A 620 -1.79 12.66 -8.66
C ASP A 620 -3.32 12.55 -8.74
N ILE A 621 -4.04 12.88 -7.67
CA ILE A 621 -5.51 12.86 -7.64
C ILE A 621 -6.09 13.98 -8.51
N ASP A 622 -5.42 15.12 -8.56
CA ASP A 622 -5.72 16.28 -9.41
C ASP A 622 -5.06 16.12 -10.80
N TYR A 623 -5.22 14.95 -11.42
CA TYR A 623 -4.58 14.63 -12.70
C TYR A 623 -5.10 15.46 -13.88
N GLN A 624 -6.32 16.01 -13.78
CA GLN A 624 -6.96 16.69 -14.90
C GLN A 624 -6.13 17.90 -15.37
N GLY A 625 -5.86 17.96 -16.67
CA GLY A 625 -5.09 19.04 -17.29
C GLY A 625 -3.57 18.96 -17.08
N LYS A 626 -3.06 17.98 -16.32
CA LYS A 626 -1.62 17.72 -16.22
C LYS A 626 -1.12 16.98 -17.46
N LEU A 627 0.07 17.37 -17.93
CA LEU A 627 0.73 16.66 -19.04
C LEU A 627 1.06 15.22 -18.62
N ASP A 628 1.63 15.08 -17.42
CA ASP A 628 1.92 13.80 -16.79
C ASP A 628 1.57 13.91 -15.29
N PRO A 629 0.51 13.22 -14.84
CA PRO A 629 0.14 13.17 -13.43
C PRO A 629 0.86 12.07 -12.65
N SER A 630 1.72 11.27 -13.31
CA SER A 630 2.38 10.12 -12.68
C SER A 630 3.77 10.44 -12.14
N HIS A 631 4.26 9.57 -11.27
CA HIS A 631 5.61 9.63 -10.69
C HIS A 631 6.42 8.36 -11.02
N PRO A 632 7.76 8.42 -10.93
CA PRO A 632 8.61 7.26 -11.11
C PRO A 632 8.24 6.10 -10.18
N ALA A 633 8.28 4.89 -10.74
CA ALA A 633 7.79 3.69 -10.06
C ALA A 633 8.86 3.06 -9.17
N PHE A 634 8.44 2.44 -8.06
CA PHE A 634 9.30 1.61 -7.23
C PHE A 634 8.91 0.13 -7.31
N TYR A 635 9.89 -0.76 -7.06
CA TYR A 635 9.68 -2.19 -6.98
C TYR A 635 8.83 -2.54 -5.76
N LEU A 636 7.77 -3.34 -5.91
CA LEU A 636 6.96 -3.79 -4.76
C LEU A 636 7.77 -4.78 -3.89
N PRO A 637 8.14 -4.44 -2.64
CA PRO A 637 8.93 -5.32 -1.79
C PRO A 637 8.19 -6.60 -1.40
N GLY A 638 8.94 -7.63 -0.96
CA GLY A 638 8.39 -8.89 -0.44
C GLY A 638 8.05 -9.95 -1.49
N GLN A 639 8.13 -9.62 -2.78
CA GLN A 639 7.95 -10.57 -3.89
C GLN A 639 9.08 -11.63 -3.94
N GLU A 640 8.77 -12.84 -4.43
CA GLU A 640 9.80 -13.84 -4.75
C GLU A 640 10.65 -13.38 -5.97
N LEU A 641 11.98 -13.28 -5.79
CA LEU A 641 12.89 -12.76 -6.83
C LEU A 641 13.05 -13.69 -8.04
N ALA A 642 13.18 -15.00 -7.82
CA ALA A 642 13.35 -15.97 -8.90
C ALA A 642 12.08 -16.22 -9.73
N ALA A 643 10.91 -15.91 -9.17
CA ALA A 643 9.62 -16.21 -9.79
C ALA A 643 9.17 -15.11 -10.76
N GLY A 644 8.41 -15.49 -11.79
CA GLY A 644 7.78 -14.50 -12.67
C GLY A 644 6.47 -14.00 -12.05
N ASN A 645 6.46 -12.80 -11.47
CA ASN A 645 5.31 -12.22 -10.79
C ASN A 645 4.61 -11.21 -11.71
N MET A 646 3.29 -11.30 -11.82
CA MET A 646 2.51 -10.43 -12.70
C MET A 646 1.05 -10.36 -12.29
N ARG A 647 0.34 -9.39 -12.86
CA ARG A 647 -1.11 -9.20 -12.75
C ARG A 647 -1.56 -9.14 -11.29
N ALA A 648 -1.19 -8.04 -10.65
CA ALA A 648 -1.64 -7.72 -9.32
C ALA A 648 -3.13 -7.32 -9.32
N PHE A 649 -3.79 -7.48 -8.19
CA PHE A 649 -5.05 -6.87 -7.82
C PHE A 649 -4.90 -6.31 -6.41
N THR A 650 -4.99 -4.99 -6.30
CA THR A 650 -5.07 -4.27 -5.05
C THR A 650 -6.52 -4.30 -4.57
N ALA A 651 -6.78 -4.98 -3.46
CA ALA A 651 -8.10 -5.00 -2.85
C ALA A 651 -8.02 -4.55 -1.39
N LEU A 652 -9.07 -3.91 -0.90
CA LEU A 652 -9.21 -3.70 0.53
C LEU A 652 -9.35 -5.04 1.25
N GLU A 653 -9.05 -5.05 2.54
CA GLU A 653 -9.47 -6.17 3.37
C GLU A 653 -10.99 -6.10 3.61
N PRO A 654 -11.65 -7.25 3.76
CA PRO A 654 -12.99 -7.28 4.35
C PRO A 654 -13.03 -6.44 5.62
N CYS A 655 -14.03 -5.58 5.72
CA CYS A 655 -14.10 -4.59 6.79
C CYS A 655 -14.20 -5.24 8.18
N LYS A 656 -13.63 -4.56 9.17
CA LYS A 656 -13.61 -4.92 10.58
C LYS A 656 -14.85 -4.36 11.29
N ALA A 657 -15.39 -5.15 12.21
CA ALA A 657 -16.55 -4.80 13.01
C ALA A 657 -16.21 -3.74 14.08
N GLN A 658 -17.25 -3.15 14.67
CA GLN A 658 -17.16 -2.22 15.79
C GLN A 658 -16.34 -2.78 16.97
N GLY A 659 -15.46 -1.94 17.55
CA GLY A 659 -14.56 -2.29 18.64
C GLY A 659 -13.31 -3.09 18.23
N ALA A 660 -13.14 -3.45 16.95
CA ALA A 660 -11.91 -4.07 16.46
C ALA A 660 -10.80 -3.01 16.27
N SER A 661 -9.54 -3.38 16.47
CA SER A 661 -8.42 -2.47 16.24
C SER A 661 -8.28 -2.09 14.76
N CYS A 662 -7.99 -0.81 14.53
CA CYS A 662 -7.87 -0.25 13.18
C CYS A 662 -6.70 0.72 13.10
N GLU A 663 -6.11 0.84 11.90
CA GLU A 663 -5.14 1.90 11.61
C GLU A 663 -5.79 3.05 10.81
N SER A 664 -6.96 2.80 10.20
CA SER A 664 -7.69 3.78 9.41
C SER A 664 -9.18 3.47 9.31
N GLY A 665 -9.97 4.49 9.03
CA GLY A 665 -11.41 4.32 8.79
C GLY A 665 -11.71 3.39 7.62
N ALA A 666 -10.79 3.26 6.67
CA ALA A 666 -10.90 2.36 5.51
C ALA A 666 -11.05 0.88 5.90
N GLU A 667 -10.53 0.49 7.07
CA GLU A 667 -10.62 -0.87 7.59
C GLU A 667 -11.95 -1.15 8.31
N CYS A 668 -12.72 -0.12 8.66
CA CYS A 668 -13.92 -0.28 9.49
C CYS A 668 -15.19 -0.33 8.65
N CYS A 669 -16.13 -1.21 9.02
CA CYS A 669 -17.39 -1.38 8.29
C CYS A 669 -18.26 -0.12 8.29
N ASP A 670 -18.30 0.60 9.40
CA ASP A 670 -18.99 1.90 9.48
C ASP A 670 -18.09 3.06 9.04
N GLY A 671 -16.82 2.78 8.73
CA GLY A 671 -15.91 3.70 8.07
C GLY A 671 -15.16 4.67 8.97
N PHE A 672 -15.19 4.50 10.30
CA PHE A 672 -14.55 5.40 11.25
C PHE A 672 -13.59 4.66 12.16
N CYS A 673 -12.40 5.24 12.34
CA CYS A 673 -11.35 4.74 13.21
C CYS A 673 -10.92 5.85 14.16
N ARG A 674 -11.06 5.63 15.46
CA ARG A 674 -10.82 6.66 16.48
C ARG A 674 -10.00 6.10 17.61
N GLN A 675 -9.21 6.97 18.21
CA GLN A 675 -8.60 6.67 19.48
C GLN A 675 -9.70 6.48 20.53
N THR A 676 -9.79 5.30 21.12
CA THR A 676 -10.76 4.97 22.19
C THR A 676 -10.10 4.92 23.57
N GLY A 677 -8.76 4.90 23.62
CA GLY A 677 -8.00 4.95 24.87
C GLY A 677 -6.50 5.01 24.63
N SER A 678 -5.76 4.59 25.65
CA SER A 678 -4.32 4.37 25.59
C SER A 678 -3.97 3.04 26.27
N ASP A 679 -2.92 2.37 25.83
CA ASP A 679 -2.40 1.16 26.46
C ASP A 679 -1.60 1.47 27.75
N ASP A 680 -1.10 0.44 28.42
CA ASP A 680 -0.32 0.56 29.67
C ASP A 680 0.97 1.39 29.50
N ALA A 681 1.46 1.54 28.26
CA ALA A 681 2.62 2.36 27.91
C ALA A 681 2.23 3.79 27.50
N GLY A 682 0.93 4.14 27.54
CA GLY A 682 0.40 5.43 27.14
C GLY A 682 0.21 5.60 25.63
N ALA A 683 0.48 4.57 24.82
CA ALA A 683 0.32 4.63 23.38
C ALA A 683 -1.18 4.59 23.01
N PRO A 684 -1.62 5.35 21.98
CA PRO A 684 -3.03 5.45 21.63
C PRO A 684 -3.55 4.11 21.10
N VAL A 685 -4.73 3.70 21.58
CA VAL A 685 -5.47 2.54 21.06
C VAL A 685 -6.54 3.04 20.11
N PHE A 686 -6.49 2.58 18.86
CA PHE A 686 -7.45 2.93 17.82
C PHE A 686 -8.38 1.77 17.52
N GLU A 687 -9.69 2.04 17.53
CA GLU A 687 -10.72 1.04 17.27
C GLU A 687 -11.77 1.56 16.27
N CYS A 688 -12.43 0.62 15.60
CA CYS A 688 -13.58 0.91 14.76
C CYS A 688 -14.73 1.39 15.63
N VAL A 689 -15.25 2.59 15.33
CA VAL A 689 -16.29 3.26 16.11
C VAL A 689 -17.52 3.58 15.25
N PRO A 690 -18.71 3.82 15.84
CA PRO A 690 -19.83 4.37 15.10
C PRO A 690 -19.49 5.79 14.60
N PRO A 691 -20.26 6.33 13.62
CA PRO A 691 -20.04 7.67 13.10
C PRO A 691 -19.93 8.71 14.24
N PRO A 692 -18.76 9.36 14.41
CA PRO A 692 -18.55 10.32 15.47
C PRO A 692 -19.27 11.64 15.14
N THR A 693 -19.52 12.46 16.16
CA THR A 693 -19.96 13.84 15.95
C THR A 693 -18.80 14.69 15.44
N GLY A 694 -19.03 15.48 14.40
CA GLY A 694 -18.01 16.35 13.80
C GLY A 694 -17.74 15.98 12.34
N CYS A 695 -16.57 16.38 11.85
CA CYS A 695 -16.10 16.05 10.51
C CYS A 695 -15.38 14.69 10.48
N SER A 696 -15.25 14.14 9.28
CA SER A 696 -14.51 12.92 8.97
C SER A 696 -13.03 13.22 8.72
N ASN A 697 -12.15 12.46 9.35
CA ASN A 697 -10.71 12.51 9.12
C ASN A 697 -10.35 11.85 7.79
N GLU A 698 -9.09 11.97 7.36
CA GLU A 698 -8.58 11.24 6.19
C GLU A 698 -8.87 9.73 6.33
N ASP A 699 -9.20 9.07 5.21
CA ASP A 699 -9.65 7.67 5.10
C ASP A 699 -11.01 7.34 5.72
N GLU A 700 -11.70 8.30 6.35
CA GLU A 700 -13.01 8.05 6.93
C GLU A 700 -14.17 8.29 5.99
N SER A 701 -15.31 7.68 6.32
CA SER A 701 -16.52 7.78 5.52
C SER A 701 -17.01 9.21 5.36
N CYS A 702 -17.37 9.57 4.13
CA CYS A 702 -17.99 10.84 3.76
C CYS A 702 -19.02 10.62 2.66
N THR A 703 -19.93 11.59 2.51
CA THR A 703 -20.85 11.67 1.37
C THR A 703 -20.44 12.81 0.44
N THR A 704 -19.93 13.90 0.99
CA THR A 704 -19.48 15.08 0.27
C THR A 704 -18.15 15.60 0.81
N ALA A 705 -17.46 16.43 0.05
CA ALA A 705 -16.22 17.07 0.50
C ALA A 705 -16.40 17.90 1.78
N ALA A 706 -17.61 18.44 2.02
CA ALA A 706 -17.91 19.24 3.21
C ALA A 706 -17.92 18.42 4.51
N ASP A 707 -18.04 17.09 4.42
CA ASP A 707 -17.97 16.22 5.60
C ASP A 707 -16.53 16.09 6.11
N CYS A 708 -15.52 16.38 5.29
CA CYS A 708 -14.12 16.18 5.62
C CYS A 708 -13.54 17.32 6.46
N CYS A 709 -12.74 16.98 7.48
CA CYS A 709 -12.14 17.98 8.37
C CYS A 709 -11.25 19.00 7.64
N GLY A 710 -10.65 18.61 6.52
CA GLY A 710 -9.82 19.47 5.68
C GLY A 710 -10.55 20.11 4.49
N ALA A 711 -11.88 20.20 4.49
CA ALA A 711 -12.66 20.69 3.34
C ALA A 711 -12.19 22.08 2.85
N SER A 712 -11.91 23.01 3.77
CA SER A 712 -11.39 24.35 3.44
C SER A 712 -9.98 24.33 2.85
N SER A 713 -9.25 23.23 3.05
CA SER A 713 -7.89 23.00 2.54
C SER A 713 -7.88 22.11 1.29
N GLY A 714 -9.04 21.91 0.65
CA GLY A 714 -9.16 21.18 -0.61
C GLY A 714 -9.32 19.67 -0.47
N TYR A 715 -9.67 19.15 0.71
CA TYR A 715 -10.01 17.74 0.85
C TYR A 715 -11.25 17.40 0.00
N LEU A 716 -11.24 16.21 -0.58
CA LEU A 716 -12.29 15.67 -1.43
C LEU A 716 -12.95 14.47 -0.76
N CYS A 717 -14.18 14.17 -1.16
CA CYS A 717 -14.83 12.91 -0.83
C CYS A 717 -14.77 11.99 -2.06
N ILE A 718 -13.85 11.03 -2.04
CA ILE A 718 -13.56 10.14 -3.16
C ILE A 718 -13.93 8.73 -2.76
N ASN A 719 -14.80 8.09 -3.55
CA ASN A 719 -15.31 6.74 -3.27
C ASN A 719 -15.85 6.59 -1.83
N GLY A 720 -16.55 7.62 -1.35
CA GLY A 720 -17.10 7.67 0.01
C GLY A 720 -16.06 7.83 1.12
N ARG A 721 -14.82 8.24 0.80
CA ARG A 721 -13.72 8.45 1.76
C ARG A 721 -13.12 9.84 1.66
N CYS A 722 -12.81 10.44 2.81
CA CYS A 722 -12.11 11.71 2.85
C CYS A 722 -10.67 11.54 2.39
N ALA A 723 -10.31 12.29 1.36
CA ALA A 723 -9.02 12.23 0.71
C ALA A 723 -8.40 13.62 0.68
N ARG A 724 -7.15 13.72 1.10
CA ARG A 724 -6.39 14.96 0.96
C ARG A 724 -6.05 15.25 -0.50
N PRO A 725 -5.87 16.52 -0.91
CA PRO A 725 -5.36 16.83 -2.24
C PRO A 725 -3.87 16.43 -2.37
N THR A 726 -3.40 16.32 -3.60
CA THR A 726 -1.98 16.08 -3.90
C THR A 726 -1.11 17.20 -3.31
N PRO A 727 -0.08 16.88 -2.51
CA PRO A 727 0.89 17.86 -2.05
C PRO A 727 1.79 18.34 -3.21
N HIS A 728 1.99 19.65 -3.35
CA HIS A 728 2.87 20.24 -4.36
C HIS A 728 4.24 20.60 -3.79
#